data_AF-A0A803VWR6-F1
#
_entry.id   AF-A0A803VWR6-F1
#
_cell.length_a   1.000
_cell.length_b   1.000
_cell.length_c   1.000
_cell.angle_alpha   90.00
_cell.angle_beta   90.00
_cell.angle_gamma   90.00
#
_symmetry.space_group_name_H-M   'P 1'
#
loop_
_entity.id
_entity.type
_entity.pdbx_description
1 polymer ?
#
loop_
_entity_poly.entity_id
_entity_poly.type
_entity_poly.pdbx_seq_one_letter_code
_entity_poly.pdbx_strand_id
1 'polypeptide(L)'
;MRNFLRILDQGFGIWDQGYGIWHLGSPPHPVFLLGISCGFCIRDLGSEIWRLRFGIWDLGFGIWDLGFDICNWDLPTPRFPMRNFLRILDQGFGIWGSGIWDLGSGIWDLAFGMPPHPVFPVRNFLRDVLFAGGSQSPHSRVMSGQITLSQLFSEMDEGCRRHADSLGIAVPSGFSAARPFQDLQAQGRVNVQMLRAAGILRRNGFRTGILTNNWVDDSPGRFLTAALLARLRSHFDLVLESCRIGIAKPDPGIYSYALEALQAQPHEVIFLDDLGENLKPARELGMATILFRDTESGLRELQELSGVQLLPEEEPLPTPCAPSEVTHGYVSIRPGVRLHFVELGQGPVICLCHGFPESWLSWRFQIPALASAGFRVIALEMKGYGESTAPPDITEYSQEQICKGIPQVVLVGHDWGGAVAWNVALFYPERLRAVASLNTPYRPADPDTDIMEKLASNPAFDYQFYFQEPGVAEAELEKDIGRTLKILIRSTSPEDRLPVSFSSQKVRERGGLLVGFPEDIPGSRLLPLPELEYYIQQFQKSGFRGPLNWYRNLRANWRWALRARDRKILIPALMVTAGKDPVLHPILSKGMESWIPQLHRENLQECGHWTQLESPAEVSRILLEWLEKLPPDPPFPGNSKL
;
A
#
# COMPACT_ATOMS: atom_id res chain seq x y z
N MET A 1 29.14 15.93 -43.42
CA MET A 1 29.62 14.84 -44.30
C MET A 1 29.19 13.51 -43.70
N ARG A 2 28.79 12.52 -44.52
CA ARG A 2 28.77 11.04 -44.31
C ARG A 2 28.44 10.52 -42.87
N ASN A 3 27.27 9.93 -42.60
CA ASN A 3 26.81 8.54 -42.94
C ASN A 3 27.58 7.46 -42.14
N PHE A 4 27.00 6.39 -41.57
CA PHE A 4 25.76 5.62 -41.85
C PHE A 4 24.79 5.60 -40.62
N LEU A 5 23.48 5.26 -40.66
CA LEU A 5 22.55 4.56 -41.60
C LEU A 5 22.41 3.03 -41.44
N ARG A 6 21.36 2.59 -40.72
CA ARG A 6 20.52 1.40 -41.06
C ARG A 6 19.09 1.54 -40.51
N ILE A 7 18.15 0.82 -41.12
CA ILE A 7 16.68 0.99 -41.09
C ILE A 7 16.02 -0.41 -41.15
N LEU A 8 14.83 -0.58 -40.56
CA LEU A 8 13.60 -1.28 -41.06
C LEU A 8 12.53 -1.20 -39.91
N ASP A 9 11.28 -0.72 -40.02
CA ASP A 9 10.16 -0.88 -40.99
C ASP A 9 9.28 -2.11 -40.62
N GLN A 10 7.93 -2.12 -40.53
CA GLN A 10 6.80 -1.24 -40.94
C GLN A 10 5.81 -1.02 -39.76
N GLY A 11 4.80 -0.13 -39.72
CA GLY A 11 4.06 0.72 -40.69
C GLY A 11 2.55 0.56 -40.42
N PHE A 12 1.57 1.47 -40.67
CA PHE A 12 1.43 2.77 -41.35
C PHE A 12 0.20 3.50 -40.70
N GLY A 13 -0.15 4.79 -40.91
CA GLY A 13 0.43 5.92 -41.65
C GLY A 13 -0.63 6.97 -42.10
N ILE A 14 -0.17 8.08 -42.71
CA ILE A 14 -0.89 8.99 -43.65
C ILE A 14 -1.80 10.14 -43.09
N TRP A 15 -1.20 11.34 -42.92
CA TRP A 15 -1.58 12.70 -43.44
C TRP A 15 -2.97 13.36 -43.17
N ASP A 16 -3.17 14.70 -43.12
CA ASP A 16 -2.34 15.87 -43.49
C ASP A 16 -2.70 17.21 -42.74
N GLN A 17 -1.79 18.20 -42.79
CA GLN A 17 -1.89 19.69 -42.72
C GLN A 17 -2.64 20.45 -41.60
N GLY A 18 -1.95 21.42 -40.98
CA GLY A 18 -2.56 22.40 -40.05
C GLY A 18 -1.63 23.42 -39.35
N TYR A 19 -0.93 24.28 -40.11
CA TYR A 19 -0.26 25.55 -39.73
C TYR A 19 0.15 25.87 -38.26
N GLY A 20 1.41 26.32 -38.10
CA GLY A 20 1.73 27.48 -37.25
C GLY A 20 2.82 27.30 -36.19
N ILE A 21 4.02 27.84 -36.44
CA ILE A 21 5.01 28.12 -35.37
C ILE A 21 4.78 29.55 -34.87
N TRP A 22 4.44 29.70 -33.59
CA TRP A 22 4.55 30.97 -32.87
C TRP A 22 5.41 30.79 -31.63
N HIS A 23 6.57 31.44 -31.62
CA HIS A 23 7.41 31.53 -30.43
C HIS A 23 6.91 32.68 -29.56
N LEU A 24 5.97 32.40 -28.67
CA LEU A 24 5.65 33.30 -27.56
C LEU A 24 6.63 33.07 -26.40
N GLY A 25 6.74 34.06 -25.51
CA GLY A 25 7.56 33.97 -24.31
C GLY A 25 7.02 32.92 -23.33
N SER A 26 7.86 32.51 -22.37
CA SER A 26 7.50 31.53 -21.34
C SER A 26 6.15 31.87 -20.68
N PRO A 27 5.15 30.97 -20.69
CA PRO A 27 3.92 31.18 -19.93
C PRO A 27 4.23 31.10 -18.42
N PRO A 28 3.33 31.59 -17.56
CA PRO A 28 3.38 31.29 -16.14
C PRO A 28 3.32 29.77 -15.88
N HIS A 29 3.79 29.35 -14.72
CA HIS A 29 3.80 27.93 -14.35
C HIS A 29 2.36 27.43 -14.15
N PRO A 30 1.95 26.31 -14.78
CA PRO A 30 0.59 25.80 -14.67
C PRO A 30 0.27 25.31 -13.26
N VAL A 31 -1.02 25.20 -12.91
CA VAL A 31 -1.45 24.95 -11.53
C VAL A 31 -2.55 23.90 -11.45
N PHE A 32 -2.48 23.09 -10.39
CA PHE A 32 -3.37 21.98 -10.11
C PHE A 32 -3.92 22.10 -8.69
N LEU A 33 -5.25 22.04 -8.54
CA LEU A 33 -5.92 22.20 -7.25
C LEU A 33 -6.93 21.06 -7.00
N LEU A 34 -6.57 20.15 -6.11
CA LEU A 34 -7.41 19.05 -5.67
C LEU A 34 -8.38 19.51 -4.59
N GLY A 35 -9.62 19.79 -4.98
CA GLY A 35 -10.75 19.89 -4.06
C GLY A 35 -11.06 18.53 -3.43
N ILE A 36 -11.20 18.52 -2.11
CA ILE A 36 -11.65 17.35 -1.34
C ILE A 36 -12.85 17.77 -0.50
N SER A 37 -13.93 17.00 -0.48
CA SER A 37 -15.01 17.20 0.49
C SER A 37 -14.88 16.18 1.63
N CYS A 38 -14.37 16.62 2.79
CA CYS A 38 -14.53 15.83 4.02
C CYS A 38 -15.92 16.12 4.61
N GLY A 39 -16.99 15.79 3.87
CA GLY A 39 -18.37 16.11 4.24
C GLY A 39 -19.39 15.19 3.57
N PHE A 40 -20.37 14.74 4.36
CA PHE A 40 -21.41 13.75 4.06
C PHE A 40 -21.90 13.67 2.61
N CYS A 41 -21.28 12.79 1.83
CA CYS A 41 -21.99 12.05 0.79
C CYS A 41 -22.53 10.74 1.39
N ILE A 42 -23.86 10.58 1.42
CA ILE A 42 -24.44 9.25 1.34
C ILE A 42 -24.19 8.78 -0.10
N ARG A 43 -23.01 8.21 -0.36
CA ARG A 43 -22.70 7.58 -1.66
C ARG A 43 -23.42 6.24 -1.72
N ASP A 44 -24.35 6.15 -2.66
CA ASP A 44 -24.73 4.87 -3.26
C ASP A 44 -23.47 4.21 -3.86
N LEU A 45 -23.22 2.94 -3.51
CA LEU A 45 -22.07 2.16 -3.94
C LEU A 45 -22.42 1.16 -5.07
N GLY A 46 -23.38 1.54 -5.93
CA GLY A 46 -23.75 0.77 -7.11
C GLY A 46 -22.70 0.76 -8.24
N SER A 47 -21.69 -0.12 -8.16
CA SER A 47 -20.91 -0.57 -9.34
C SER A 47 -19.99 -1.80 -9.11
N GLU A 48 -20.52 -2.92 -8.59
CA GLU A 48 -19.86 -4.22 -8.81
C GLU A 48 -20.04 -4.67 -10.28
N ILE A 49 -18.97 -4.58 -11.09
CA ILE A 49 -18.99 -5.11 -12.45
C ILE A 49 -18.82 -6.64 -12.43
N TRP A 50 -19.94 -7.35 -12.49
CA TRP A 50 -19.97 -8.79 -12.66
C TRP A 50 -19.45 -9.20 -14.04
N ARG A 51 -18.33 -9.93 -14.10
CA ARG A 51 -17.74 -10.48 -15.33
C ARG A 51 -18.62 -11.57 -15.97
N LEU A 52 -19.65 -11.17 -16.70
CA LEU A 52 -20.33 -12.04 -17.66
C LEU A 52 -19.50 -12.18 -18.94
N ARG A 53 -19.18 -13.41 -19.33
CA ARG A 53 -18.47 -13.71 -20.59
C ARG A 53 -19.46 -13.77 -21.76
N PHE A 54 -19.00 -13.27 -22.92
CA PHE A 54 -19.60 -13.35 -24.26
C PHE A 54 -20.85 -12.47 -24.51
N GLY A 55 -20.69 -11.50 -25.42
CA GLY A 55 -21.76 -10.68 -26.00
C GLY A 55 -21.20 -9.38 -26.56
N ILE A 56 -21.34 -9.14 -27.86
CA ILE A 56 -21.07 -7.84 -28.49
C ILE A 56 -22.41 -7.17 -28.73
N TRP A 57 -22.62 -5.98 -28.17
CA TRP A 57 -23.75 -5.12 -28.47
C TRP A 57 -23.33 -3.65 -28.47
N ASP A 58 -23.95 -2.89 -29.36
CA ASP A 58 -23.78 -1.45 -29.61
C ASP A 58 -25.14 -0.73 -29.37
N LEU A 59 -25.12 0.61 -29.42
CA LEU A 59 -26.21 1.61 -29.35
C LEU A 59 -26.28 2.42 -28.04
N GLY A 60 -26.70 3.69 -28.16
CA GLY A 60 -26.80 4.65 -27.05
C GLY A 60 -27.97 5.65 -27.15
N PHE A 61 -28.02 6.57 -26.18
CA PHE A 61 -28.98 7.69 -25.99
C PHE A 61 -30.48 7.36 -25.70
N GLY A 62 -31.01 7.83 -24.55
CA GLY A 62 -32.47 7.87 -24.25
C GLY A 62 -32.84 8.15 -22.77
N ILE A 63 -33.98 8.80 -22.49
CA ILE A 63 -34.53 9.17 -21.15
C ILE A 63 -36.09 9.11 -21.16
N TRP A 64 -36.78 8.60 -20.12
CA TRP A 64 -38.27 8.66 -19.95
C TRP A 64 -38.76 8.64 -18.46
N ASP A 65 -40.06 8.92 -18.20
CA ASP A 65 -40.70 9.25 -16.89
C ASP A 65 -42.21 8.81 -16.80
N LEU A 66 -42.85 8.73 -15.59
CA LEU A 66 -44.30 8.94 -15.25
C LEU A 66 -44.78 8.42 -13.83
N GLY A 67 -45.91 8.94 -13.28
CA GLY A 67 -46.60 8.53 -12.01
C GLY A 67 -48.16 8.42 -12.12
N PHE A 68 -49.05 8.48 -11.09
CA PHE A 68 -49.00 8.67 -9.60
C PHE A 68 -50.39 8.30 -8.93
N ASP A 69 -50.49 8.19 -7.58
CA ASP A 69 -51.68 8.30 -6.63
C ASP A 69 -53.01 7.46 -6.81
N ILE A 70 -53.53 6.62 -5.86
CA ILE A 70 -54.27 6.84 -4.55
C ILE A 70 -55.84 6.93 -4.73
N CYS A 71 -56.80 6.30 -3.97
CA CYS A 71 -56.84 5.41 -2.78
C CYS A 71 -58.21 4.63 -2.55
N ASN A 72 -58.31 3.87 -1.43
CA ASN A 72 -59.46 3.52 -0.55
C ASN A 72 -60.46 2.33 -0.78
N TRP A 73 -60.62 1.52 0.28
CA TRP A 73 -61.68 0.55 0.75
C TRP A 73 -62.21 -0.67 -0.09
N ASP A 74 -61.91 -1.86 0.47
CA ASP A 74 -62.73 -3.09 0.70
C ASP A 74 -63.35 -4.02 -0.40
N LEU A 75 -63.32 -5.33 -0.06
CA LEU A 75 -64.06 -6.50 -0.59
C LEU A 75 -63.71 -7.07 -2.00
N PRO A 76 -64.10 -8.34 -2.33
CA PRO A 76 -63.21 -9.24 -3.09
C PRO A 76 -63.47 -9.44 -4.60
N THR A 77 -62.45 -10.02 -5.25
CA THR A 77 -62.33 -10.48 -6.65
C THR A 77 -63.38 -11.53 -7.09
N PRO A 78 -63.56 -11.85 -8.42
CA PRO A 78 -62.71 -11.51 -9.58
C PRO A 78 -63.40 -11.14 -10.92
N ARG A 79 -62.71 -10.36 -11.78
CA ARG A 79 -62.47 -10.62 -13.25
C ARG A 79 -61.68 -9.48 -13.94
N PHE A 80 -61.01 -9.82 -15.05
CA PHE A 80 -60.15 -8.97 -15.91
C PHE A 80 -60.96 -8.01 -16.83
N PRO A 81 -60.37 -6.96 -17.50
CA PRO A 81 -59.00 -6.91 -18.02
C PRO A 81 -58.17 -5.59 -18.01
N MET A 82 -56.84 -5.79 -18.04
CA MET A 82 -55.76 -4.98 -18.66
C MET A 82 -55.66 -3.45 -18.47
N ARG A 83 -54.61 -3.04 -17.73
CA ARG A 83 -53.37 -2.46 -18.33
C ARG A 83 -52.20 -2.64 -17.35
N ASN A 84 -51.04 -3.08 -17.85
CA ASN A 84 -49.89 -3.43 -17.01
C ASN A 84 -48.92 -2.24 -16.88
N PHE A 85 -48.62 -1.83 -15.64
CA PHE A 85 -47.46 -0.99 -15.31
C PHE A 85 -46.37 -1.85 -14.68
N LEU A 86 -45.10 -1.61 -15.02
CA LEU A 86 -43.97 -2.20 -14.30
C LEU A 86 -43.80 -1.49 -12.95
N ARG A 87 -43.52 -2.25 -11.90
CA ARG A 87 -42.82 -1.74 -10.71
C ARG A 87 -41.35 -2.10 -10.83
N ILE A 88 -40.48 -1.09 -10.83
CA ILE A 88 -39.06 -1.29 -10.54
C ILE A 88 -38.91 -1.26 -9.02
N LEU A 89 -38.35 -2.33 -8.45
CA LEU A 89 -37.85 -2.34 -7.08
C LEU A 89 -36.36 -2.02 -7.17
N ASP A 90 -35.98 -0.84 -6.69
CA ASP A 90 -34.58 -0.49 -6.52
C ASP A 90 -34.15 -0.90 -5.10
N GLN A 91 -33.15 -1.78 -5.00
CA GLN A 91 -32.67 -2.35 -3.74
C GLN A 91 -31.16 -2.13 -3.62
N GLY A 92 -30.76 -1.03 -2.98
CA GLY A 92 -29.39 -0.85 -2.54
C GLY A 92 -29.01 -1.86 -1.46
N PHE A 93 -27.97 -2.64 -1.70
CA PHE A 93 -27.37 -3.58 -0.74
C PHE A 93 -26.08 -3.00 -0.12
N GLY A 94 -25.80 -3.39 1.12
CA GLY A 94 -24.56 -3.06 1.83
C GLY A 94 -24.17 -4.20 2.79
N ILE A 95 -22.86 -4.41 2.98
CA ILE A 95 -22.32 -5.55 3.73
C ILE A 95 -22.22 -5.22 5.24
N TRP A 96 -22.33 -6.25 6.09
CA TRP A 96 -22.42 -6.14 7.55
C TRP A 96 -21.29 -5.35 8.23
N GLY A 97 -21.67 -4.34 9.01
CA GLY A 97 -20.79 -3.57 9.90
C GLY A 97 -21.59 -2.83 10.98
N SER A 98 -20.99 -2.62 12.15
CA SER A 98 -21.66 -2.10 13.35
C SER A 98 -21.72 -0.56 13.42
N GLY A 99 -22.57 0.06 12.60
CA GLY A 99 -22.85 1.51 12.60
C GLY A 99 -24.33 1.86 12.85
N ILE A 100 -24.66 3.16 12.81
CA ILE A 100 -26.04 3.66 12.83
C ILE A 100 -26.47 4.00 11.41
N TRP A 101 -27.60 3.44 10.95
CA TRP A 101 -28.02 3.50 9.54
C TRP A 101 -29.42 4.15 9.36
N ASP A 102 -29.56 5.06 8.41
CA ASP A 102 -30.85 5.48 7.82
C ASP A 102 -31.10 4.64 6.55
N LEU A 103 -31.86 3.55 6.72
CA LEU A 103 -32.27 2.66 5.62
C LEU A 103 -33.75 2.90 5.24
N GLY A 104 -34.22 4.14 5.29
CA GLY A 104 -35.56 4.54 4.83
C GLY A 104 -36.73 3.91 5.58
N SER A 105 -36.45 3.25 6.71
CA SER A 105 -37.36 2.36 7.45
C SER A 105 -37.17 2.40 8.97
N GLY A 106 -36.25 3.23 9.45
CA GLY A 106 -35.91 3.41 10.87
C GLY A 106 -34.45 3.82 11.07
N ILE A 107 -34.13 4.27 12.29
CA ILE A 107 -32.76 4.46 12.77
C ILE A 107 -32.33 3.13 13.44
N TRP A 108 -31.36 2.44 12.86
CA TRP A 108 -30.92 1.13 13.33
C TRP A 108 -29.62 1.20 14.12
N ASP A 109 -29.53 0.55 15.29
CA ASP A 109 -28.26 0.20 15.95
C ASP A 109 -28.14 -1.34 16.01
N LEU A 110 -27.22 -1.88 15.22
CA LEU A 110 -27.02 -3.33 15.09
C LEU A 110 -26.27 -3.95 16.28
N ALA A 111 -25.84 -3.16 17.28
CA ALA A 111 -25.16 -3.69 18.46
C ALA A 111 -26.03 -4.52 19.41
N PHE A 112 -27.37 -4.35 19.38
CA PHE A 112 -28.28 -4.90 20.41
C PHE A 112 -29.48 -5.73 19.92
N GLY A 113 -29.56 -6.06 18.62
CA GLY A 113 -30.40 -7.17 18.12
C GLY A 113 -31.91 -7.08 18.41
N MET A 114 -32.51 -5.89 18.39
CA MET A 114 -33.96 -5.74 18.57
C MET A 114 -34.79 -6.20 17.34
N PRO A 115 -35.99 -6.79 17.54
CA PRO A 115 -36.88 -7.18 16.45
C PRO A 115 -37.61 -5.97 15.83
N PRO A 116 -38.05 -6.07 14.56
CA PRO A 116 -38.70 -4.96 13.86
C PRO A 116 -40.10 -4.64 14.42
N HIS A 117 -40.30 -3.38 14.84
CA HIS A 117 -41.62 -2.78 15.02
C HIS A 117 -42.10 -2.14 13.69
N PRO A 118 -43.41 -1.99 13.44
CA PRO A 118 -43.91 -1.64 12.12
C PRO A 118 -43.78 -0.15 11.76
N VAL A 119 -43.12 0.11 10.62
CA VAL A 119 -43.24 1.30 9.76
C VAL A 119 -42.86 2.67 10.40
N PHE A 120 -41.58 3.07 10.26
CA PHE A 120 -41.10 4.42 10.51
C PHE A 120 -40.39 5.03 9.28
N PRO A 121 -40.99 6.02 8.58
CA PRO A 121 -40.39 6.64 7.41
C PRO A 121 -39.88 8.08 7.70
N VAL A 122 -38.63 8.22 8.16
CA VAL A 122 -37.96 9.53 8.29
C VAL A 122 -36.61 9.51 7.58
N ARG A 123 -36.69 9.60 6.25
CA ARG A 123 -35.54 9.80 5.36
C ARG A 123 -34.83 11.10 5.72
N ASN A 124 -33.50 11.14 5.67
CA ASN A 124 -32.66 12.32 5.91
C ASN A 124 -32.56 12.81 7.37
N PHE A 125 -33.05 12.07 8.38
CA PHE A 125 -33.12 12.54 9.77
C PHE A 125 -31.84 13.24 10.30
N LEU A 126 -30.65 12.66 10.05
CA LEU A 126 -29.37 13.28 10.45
C LEU A 126 -29.02 14.51 9.60
N ARG A 127 -29.30 14.47 8.30
CA ARG A 127 -29.05 15.56 7.34
C ARG A 127 -29.92 16.77 7.69
N ASP A 128 -31.20 16.55 7.99
CA ASP A 128 -32.14 17.65 8.23
C ASP A 128 -31.76 18.42 9.51
N VAL A 129 -31.21 17.75 10.52
CA VAL A 129 -30.58 18.40 11.70
C VAL A 129 -29.26 19.08 11.35
N LEU A 130 -28.37 18.39 10.62
CA LEU A 130 -27.02 18.86 10.30
C LEU A 130 -27.00 20.14 9.44
N PHE A 131 -28.00 20.31 8.56
CA PHE A 131 -28.15 21.44 7.65
C PHE A 131 -29.27 22.42 8.05
N ALA A 132 -30.01 22.18 9.13
CA ALA A 132 -31.01 23.11 9.67
C ALA A 132 -30.41 24.49 9.95
N GLY A 133 -31.07 25.57 9.50
CA GLY A 133 -30.60 26.94 9.71
C GLY A 133 -29.64 27.48 8.65
N GLY A 134 -29.38 26.75 7.56
CA GLY A 134 -28.66 27.27 6.39
C GLY A 134 -27.23 27.72 6.73
N SER A 135 -26.90 28.99 6.52
CA SER A 135 -25.57 29.56 6.84
C SER A 135 -25.24 29.57 8.34
N GLN A 136 -26.21 29.31 9.22
CA GLN A 136 -26.02 29.12 10.67
C GLN A 136 -26.21 27.66 11.10
N SER A 137 -26.26 26.73 10.16
CA SER A 137 -26.36 25.29 10.46
C SER A 137 -25.12 24.77 11.18
N PRO A 138 -25.24 23.66 11.95
CA PRO A 138 -24.09 22.97 12.54
C PRO A 138 -23.03 22.64 11.49
N HIS A 139 -23.43 22.22 10.28
CA HIS A 139 -22.52 22.02 9.15
C HIS A 139 -21.78 23.29 8.73
N SER A 140 -22.49 24.39 8.45
CA SER A 140 -21.84 25.65 8.04
C SER A 140 -20.91 26.20 9.11
N ARG A 141 -21.27 26.06 10.39
CA ARG A 141 -20.47 26.54 11.53
C ARG A 141 -19.23 25.68 11.78
N VAL A 142 -19.30 24.35 11.65
CA VAL A 142 -18.12 23.49 11.81
C VAL A 142 -17.15 23.61 10.63
N MET A 143 -17.67 23.71 9.40
CA MET A 143 -16.85 23.84 8.18
C MET A 143 -16.16 25.21 8.09
N SER A 144 -16.73 26.26 8.68
CA SER A 144 -16.07 27.57 8.85
C SER A 144 -15.24 27.69 10.14
N GLY A 145 -15.12 26.63 10.94
CA GLY A 145 -14.31 26.61 12.16
C GLY A 145 -14.87 27.44 13.33
N GLN A 146 -16.13 27.87 13.26
CA GLN A 146 -16.83 28.58 14.34
C GLN A 146 -17.16 27.66 15.52
N ILE A 147 -17.22 26.34 15.28
CA ILE A 147 -17.29 25.29 16.30
C ILE A 147 -16.30 24.16 15.98
N THR A 148 -15.90 23.41 17.01
CA THR A 148 -15.07 22.21 16.89
C THR A 148 -15.91 20.96 16.56
N LEU A 149 -15.23 19.86 16.24
CA LEU A 149 -15.87 18.57 15.98
C LEU A 149 -16.63 18.04 17.22
N SER A 150 -16.07 18.17 18.43
CA SER A 150 -16.75 17.74 19.66
C SER A 150 -17.97 18.62 20.01
N GLN A 151 -17.92 19.91 19.66
CA GLN A 151 -19.08 20.80 19.74
C GLN A 151 -20.16 20.41 18.72
N LEU A 152 -19.78 20.11 17.47
CA LEU A 152 -20.71 19.58 16.45
C LEU A 152 -21.43 18.33 16.95
N PHE A 153 -20.72 17.35 17.51
CA PHE A 153 -21.34 16.14 18.05
C PHE A 153 -22.37 16.44 19.14
N SER A 154 -22.06 17.38 20.02
CA SER A 154 -22.95 17.80 21.12
C SER A 154 -24.23 18.48 20.59
N GLU A 155 -24.08 19.41 19.65
CA GLU A 155 -25.22 20.10 19.01
C GLU A 155 -26.07 19.15 18.16
N MET A 156 -25.43 18.20 17.46
CA MET A 156 -26.10 17.17 16.67
C MET A 156 -26.90 16.21 17.57
N ASP A 157 -26.33 15.75 18.68
CA ASP A 157 -27.04 14.87 19.62
C ASP A 157 -28.26 15.56 20.25
N GLU A 158 -28.17 16.86 20.58
CA GLU A 158 -29.33 17.63 21.06
C GLU A 158 -30.34 17.97 19.94
N GLY A 159 -29.85 18.27 18.73
CA GLY A 159 -30.67 18.52 17.55
C GLY A 159 -31.48 17.29 17.14
N CYS A 160 -30.85 16.11 17.12
CA CYS A 160 -31.51 14.84 16.85
C CYS A 160 -32.56 14.50 17.91
N ARG A 161 -32.28 14.69 19.22
CA ARG A 161 -33.30 14.51 20.26
C ARG A 161 -34.51 15.42 20.03
N ARG A 162 -34.31 16.73 19.88
CA ARG A 162 -35.40 17.69 19.62
C ARG A 162 -36.17 17.40 18.32
N HIS A 163 -35.48 16.94 17.28
CA HIS A 163 -36.13 16.58 16.02
C HIS A 163 -36.97 15.29 16.16
N ALA A 164 -36.46 14.26 16.84
CA ALA A 164 -37.21 13.05 17.14
C ALA A 164 -38.43 13.36 18.03
N ASP A 165 -38.27 14.18 19.07
CA ASP A 165 -39.38 14.67 19.91
C ASP A 165 -40.45 15.37 19.04
N SER A 166 -40.05 16.23 18.10
CA SER A 166 -40.96 16.93 17.18
C SER A 166 -41.72 16.01 16.21
N LEU A 167 -41.22 14.78 16.01
CA LEU A 167 -41.82 13.74 15.17
C LEU A 167 -42.54 12.65 15.99
N GLY A 168 -42.52 12.73 17.33
CA GLY A 168 -43.07 11.71 18.23
C GLY A 168 -42.26 10.40 18.27
N ILE A 169 -40.97 10.45 17.96
CA ILE A 169 -40.07 9.29 17.84
C ILE A 169 -39.15 9.22 19.06
N ALA A 170 -38.99 8.03 19.65
CA ALA A 170 -38.03 7.81 20.73
C ALA A 170 -36.61 7.57 20.17
N VAL A 171 -35.63 8.34 20.63
CA VAL A 171 -34.21 8.12 20.31
C VAL A 171 -33.67 6.93 21.12
N PRO A 172 -32.98 5.95 20.51
CA PRO A 172 -32.36 4.84 21.24
C PRO A 172 -31.33 5.31 22.29
N SER A 173 -31.27 4.62 23.43
CA SER A 173 -30.37 5.00 24.54
C SER A 173 -28.88 4.88 24.24
N GLY A 174 -28.49 4.16 23.18
CA GLY A 174 -27.12 4.07 22.65
C GLY A 174 -26.82 4.99 21.46
N PHE A 175 -27.76 5.86 21.06
CA PHE A 175 -27.54 6.79 19.95
C PHE A 175 -26.46 7.82 20.30
N SER A 176 -25.51 8.00 19.39
CA SER A 176 -24.73 9.24 19.32
C SER A 176 -24.38 9.59 17.88
N ALA A 177 -24.62 10.85 17.52
CA ALA A 177 -24.24 11.45 16.24
C ALA A 177 -22.73 11.45 16.00
N ALA A 178 -21.89 11.24 17.01
CA ALA A 178 -20.44 11.11 16.85
C ALA A 178 -20.03 9.82 16.11
N ARG A 179 -20.80 8.73 16.26
CA ARG A 179 -20.40 7.38 15.83
C ARG A 179 -20.18 7.27 14.31
N PRO A 180 -21.07 7.77 13.42
CA PRO A 180 -20.82 7.75 11.98
C PRO A 180 -19.57 8.53 11.53
N PHE A 181 -19.19 9.59 12.24
CA PHE A 181 -17.95 10.33 11.94
C PHE A 181 -16.71 9.55 12.38
N GLN A 182 -16.77 8.86 13.53
CA GLN A 182 -15.70 8.01 14.03
C GLN A 182 -15.48 6.80 13.11
N ASP A 183 -16.57 6.16 12.67
CA ASP A 183 -16.53 5.06 11.70
C ASP A 183 -15.94 5.53 10.36
N LEU A 184 -16.33 6.73 9.87
CA LEU A 184 -15.78 7.34 8.66
C LEU A 184 -14.29 7.72 8.81
N GLN A 185 -13.86 8.25 9.97
CA GLN A 185 -12.45 8.53 10.25
C GLN A 185 -11.60 7.25 10.31
N ALA A 186 -12.15 6.15 10.84
CA ALA A 186 -11.46 4.85 10.89
C ALA A 186 -11.36 4.16 9.52
N GLN A 187 -12.32 4.41 8.62
CA GLN A 187 -12.33 3.85 7.26
C GLN A 187 -11.68 4.77 6.21
N GLY A 188 -11.44 6.03 6.53
CA GLY A 188 -10.90 7.04 5.62
C GLY A 188 -9.47 6.74 5.16
N ARG A 189 -9.32 6.36 3.89
CA ARG A 189 -8.02 6.04 3.27
C ARG A 189 -7.58 7.08 2.26
N VAL A 190 -6.27 7.24 2.12
CA VAL A 190 -5.67 8.14 1.13
C VAL A 190 -5.68 7.49 -0.25
N ASN A 191 -6.18 8.19 -1.27
CA ASN A 191 -6.09 7.74 -2.66
C ASN A 191 -4.63 7.85 -3.15
N VAL A 192 -3.91 6.73 -3.12
CA VAL A 192 -2.47 6.65 -3.46
C VAL A 192 -2.22 6.97 -4.94
N GLN A 193 -3.14 6.61 -5.85
CA GLN A 193 -3.01 6.94 -7.28
C GLN A 193 -3.16 8.46 -7.50
N MET A 194 -4.07 9.13 -6.80
CA MET A 194 -4.19 10.60 -6.86
C MET A 194 -2.98 11.32 -6.22
N LEU A 195 -2.40 10.77 -5.13
CA LEU A 195 -1.10 11.27 -4.63
C LEU A 195 0.04 11.09 -5.65
N ARG A 196 0.10 9.93 -6.33
CA ARG A 196 1.08 9.66 -7.39
C ARG A 196 0.94 10.67 -8.52
N ALA A 197 -0.29 10.95 -8.97
CA ALA A 197 -0.60 11.92 -10.01
C ALA A 197 -0.19 13.36 -9.61
N ALA A 198 -0.54 13.83 -8.41
CA ALA A 198 -0.08 15.12 -7.90
C ALA A 198 1.45 15.21 -7.88
N GLY A 199 2.13 14.16 -7.42
CA GLY A 199 3.60 14.08 -7.45
C GLY A 199 4.21 14.08 -8.86
N ILE A 200 3.52 13.51 -9.86
CA ILE A 200 3.94 13.57 -11.27
C ILE A 200 3.76 14.98 -11.83
N LEU A 201 2.59 15.62 -11.62
CA LEU A 201 2.31 17.00 -12.03
C LEU A 201 3.36 17.96 -11.46
N ARG A 202 3.66 17.84 -10.16
CA ARG A 202 4.65 18.67 -9.47
C ARG A 202 6.05 18.53 -10.07
N ARG A 203 6.48 17.31 -10.45
CA ARG A 203 7.74 17.08 -11.18
C ARG A 203 7.74 17.63 -12.60
N ASN A 204 6.58 17.78 -13.22
CA ASN A 204 6.39 18.44 -14.52
C ASN A 204 6.16 19.97 -14.38
N GLY A 205 6.45 20.55 -13.21
CA GLY A 205 6.44 22.01 -13.00
C GLY A 205 5.09 22.61 -12.63
N PHE A 206 4.05 21.80 -12.38
CA PHE A 206 2.79 22.30 -11.84
C PHE A 206 2.94 22.69 -10.36
N ARG A 207 2.33 23.80 -9.95
CA ARG A 207 2.05 24.03 -8.52
C ARG A 207 0.87 23.16 -8.10
N THR A 208 0.95 22.51 -6.94
CA THR A 208 -0.05 21.54 -6.48
C THR A 208 -0.69 21.96 -5.16
N GLY A 209 -2.02 22.08 -5.13
CA GLY A 209 -2.77 22.43 -3.92
C GLY A 209 -3.85 21.43 -3.54
N ILE A 210 -4.24 21.42 -2.26
CA ILE A 210 -5.50 20.86 -1.77
C ILE A 210 -6.40 21.99 -1.27
N LEU A 211 -7.70 21.92 -1.60
CA LEU A 211 -8.74 22.78 -1.05
C LEU A 211 -9.84 21.94 -0.40
N THR A 212 -9.76 21.75 0.92
CA THR A 212 -10.68 20.87 1.65
C THR A 212 -11.73 21.62 2.49
N ASN A 213 -12.98 21.16 2.38
CA ASN A 213 -13.98 21.42 3.42
C ASN A 213 -13.68 20.48 4.58
N ASN A 214 -13.18 21.03 5.69
CA ASN A 214 -12.72 20.30 6.88
C ASN A 214 -13.07 21.07 8.16
N TRP A 215 -12.97 20.41 9.32
CA TRP A 215 -13.33 20.92 10.64
C TRP A 215 -12.14 21.05 11.60
N VAL A 216 -12.32 21.74 12.73
CA VAL A 216 -11.34 21.72 13.83
C VAL A 216 -11.55 20.46 14.68
N ASP A 217 -10.74 19.44 14.44
CA ASP A 217 -10.78 18.18 15.18
C ASP A 217 -10.07 18.31 16.54
N ASP A 218 -10.87 18.41 17.60
CA ASP A 218 -10.46 18.41 19.01
C ASP A 218 -10.69 17.06 19.71
N SER A 219 -11.20 16.06 18.98
CA SER A 219 -11.63 14.77 19.51
C SER A 219 -10.45 13.91 20.02
N PRO A 220 -10.71 12.80 20.73
CA PRO A 220 -9.68 11.79 20.99
C PRO A 220 -9.00 11.24 19.72
N GLY A 221 -9.72 11.20 18.58
CA GLY A 221 -9.24 10.68 17.31
C GLY A 221 -8.32 11.62 16.52
N ARG A 222 -8.22 12.91 16.91
CA ARG A 222 -7.53 13.99 16.16
C ARG A 222 -6.10 13.71 15.70
N PHE A 223 -5.40 12.74 16.31
CA PHE A 223 -4.08 12.31 15.85
C PHE A 223 -4.12 11.72 14.42
N LEU A 224 -5.17 10.97 14.07
CA LEU A 224 -5.37 10.41 12.73
C LEU A 224 -5.56 11.53 11.69
N THR A 225 -6.45 12.48 12.00
CA THR A 225 -6.68 13.69 11.19
C THR A 225 -5.41 14.52 11.02
N ALA A 226 -4.63 14.70 12.09
CA ALA A 226 -3.35 15.40 12.05
C ALA A 226 -2.28 14.68 11.21
N ALA A 227 -2.16 13.35 11.34
CA ALA A 227 -1.22 12.54 10.57
C ALA A 227 -1.58 12.52 9.06
N LEU A 228 -2.87 12.41 8.74
CA LEU A 228 -3.39 12.57 7.38
C LEU A 228 -3.02 13.93 6.79
N LEU A 229 -3.36 15.02 7.47
CA LEU A 229 -3.07 16.38 6.98
C LEU A 229 -1.56 16.68 6.89
N ALA A 230 -0.74 16.15 7.80
CA ALA A 230 0.72 16.26 7.74
C ALA A 230 1.29 15.53 6.52
N ARG A 231 0.79 14.33 6.20
CA ARG A 231 1.14 13.59 4.99
C ARG A 231 0.70 14.32 3.72
N LEU A 232 -0.50 14.89 3.69
CA LEU A 232 -0.97 15.68 2.54
C LEU A 232 -0.04 16.89 2.31
N ARG A 233 0.36 17.59 3.39
CA ARG A 233 1.33 18.69 3.36
C ARG A 233 2.75 18.32 2.91
N SER A 234 3.12 17.04 2.91
CA SER A 234 4.42 16.61 2.36
C SER A 234 4.38 16.33 0.85
N HIS A 235 3.19 16.17 0.26
CA HIS A 235 3.02 15.83 -1.16
C HIS A 235 2.69 17.06 -2.02
N PHE A 236 1.86 17.97 -1.49
CA PHE A 236 1.38 19.17 -2.18
C PHE A 236 2.18 20.42 -1.75
N ASP A 237 2.23 21.43 -2.60
CA ASP A 237 2.80 22.75 -2.29
C ASP A 237 1.93 23.57 -1.33
N LEU A 238 0.62 23.32 -1.33
CA LEU A 238 -0.37 24.03 -0.50
C LEU A 238 -1.47 23.08 0.02
N VAL A 239 -1.90 23.25 1.27
CA VAL A 239 -3.08 22.56 1.82
C VAL A 239 -3.95 23.55 2.59
N LEU A 240 -5.09 23.89 1.98
CA LEU A 240 -6.08 24.84 2.46
C LEU A 240 -7.25 24.11 3.12
N GLU A 241 -7.62 24.56 4.32
CA GLU A 241 -8.70 23.99 5.13
C GLU A 241 -9.76 25.07 5.42
N SER A 242 -11.03 24.80 5.11
CA SER A 242 -12.13 25.76 5.29
C SER A 242 -12.24 26.29 6.73
N CYS A 243 -12.04 25.42 7.73
CA CYS A 243 -12.05 25.77 9.16
C CYS A 243 -10.88 26.66 9.62
N ARG A 244 -9.89 26.90 8.74
CA ARG A 244 -8.76 27.82 8.98
C ARG A 244 -8.88 29.12 8.18
N ILE A 245 -9.62 29.09 7.06
CA ILE A 245 -9.94 30.25 6.23
C ILE A 245 -11.17 31.00 6.78
N GLY A 246 -12.10 30.29 7.44
CA GLY A 246 -13.40 30.82 7.87
C GLY A 246 -14.50 30.74 6.81
N ILE A 247 -14.17 30.23 5.62
CA ILE A 247 -15.04 30.13 4.44
C ILE A 247 -14.97 28.69 3.92
N ALA A 248 -16.10 28.13 3.46
CA ALA A 248 -16.21 26.77 2.95
C ALA A 248 -16.77 26.76 1.52
N LYS A 249 -16.41 25.76 0.71
CA LYS A 249 -17.05 25.51 -0.59
C LYS A 249 -18.55 25.21 -0.36
N PRO A 250 -19.48 25.70 -1.20
CA PRO A 250 -19.26 26.34 -2.49
C PRO A 250 -19.27 27.89 -2.47
N ASP A 251 -18.86 28.56 -1.38
CA ASP A 251 -18.76 30.03 -1.37
C ASP A 251 -17.65 30.53 -2.33
N PRO A 252 -17.93 31.44 -3.29
CA PRO A 252 -16.94 31.92 -4.25
C PRO A 252 -15.65 32.49 -3.64
N GLY A 253 -15.72 33.04 -2.42
CA GLY A 253 -14.57 33.63 -1.73
C GLY A 253 -13.44 32.63 -1.44
N ILE A 254 -13.77 31.35 -1.19
CA ILE A 254 -12.73 30.34 -0.89
C ILE A 254 -11.87 30.01 -2.13
N TYR A 255 -12.46 30.13 -3.33
CA TYR A 255 -11.77 29.88 -4.60
C TYR A 255 -10.86 31.05 -4.97
N SER A 256 -11.32 32.29 -4.76
CA SER A 256 -10.48 33.49 -4.90
C SER A 256 -9.29 33.46 -3.94
N TYR A 257 -9.51 33.06 -2.68
CA TYR A 257 -8.43 32.88 -1.70
C TYR A 257 -7.44 31.78 -2.13
N ALA A 258 -7.93 30.67 -2.69
CA ALA A 258 -7.08 29.60 -3.20
C ALA A 258 -6.23 30.03 -4.41
N LEU A 259 -6.80 30.81 -5.33
CA LEU A 259 -6.08 31.41 -6.46
C LEU A 259 -4.97 32.37 -6.00
N GLU A 260 -5.26 33.25 -5.05
CA GLU A 260 -4.27 34.17 -4.47
C GLU A 260 -3.13 33.41 -3.77
N ALA A 261 -3.46 32.40 -2.95
CA ALA A 261 -2.48 31.59 -2.23
C ALA A 261 -1.61 30.72 -3.15
N LEU A 262 -2.14 30.25 -4.29
CA LEU A 262 -1.38 29.57 -5.34
C LEU A 262 -0.62 30.54 -6.26
N GLN A 263 -0.99 31.82 -6.26
CA GLN A 263 -0.56 32.89 -7.19
C GLN A 263 -0.89 32.54 -8.66
N ALA A 264 -2.12 32.06 -8.89
CA ALA A 264 -2.60 31.56 -10.18
C ALA A 264 -3.77 32.39 -10.72
N GLN A 265 -3.91 32.48 -12.04
CA GLN A 265 -5.14 32.93 -12.70
C GLN A 265 -6.11 31.75 -12.83
N PRO A 266 -7.45 31.98 -12.87
CA PRO A 266 -8.43 30.90 -12.95
C PRO A 266 -8.18 29.91 -14.10
N HIS A 267 -7.86 30.43 -15.29
CA HIS A 267 -7.62 29.63 -16.49
C HIS A 267 -6.31 28.83 -16.48
N GLU A 268 -5.45 29.03 -15.47
CA GLU A 268 -4.22 28.27 -15.25
C GLU A 268 -4.44 27.08 -14.29
N VAL A 269 -5.66 26.96 -13.71
CA VAL A 269 -6.02 25.97 -12.68
C VAL A 269 -6.93 24.89 -13.23
N ILE A 270 -6.52 23.64 -13.05
CA ILE A 270 -7.42 22.48 -13.10
C ILE A 270 -7.92 22.21 -11.66
N PHE A 271 -9.23 22.32 -11.45
CA PHE A 271 -9.91 22.08 -10.18
C PHE A 271 -10.71 20.76 -10.22
N LEU A 272 -10.50 19.92 -9.22
CA LEU A 272 -11.13 18.59 -9.13
C LEU A 272 -11.94 18.54 -7.84
N ASP A 273 -13.17 18.05 -7.87
CA ASP A 273 -13.98 17.90 -6.65
C ASP A 273 -14.99 16.78 -6.87
N ASP A 274 -15.38 16.08 -5.81
CA ASP A 274 -16.36 15.01 -5.89
C ASP A 274 -17.81 15.50 -5.82
N LEU A 275 -18.02 16.76 -5.46
CA LEU A 275 -19.33 17.42 -5.44
C LEU A 275 -19.47 18.42 -6.59
N GLY A 276 -20.46 18.21 -7.47
CA GLY A 276 -20.77 19.12 -8.58
C GLY A 276 -21.14 20.54 -8.14
N GLU A 277 -21.67 20.72 -6.94
CA GLU A 277 -21.95 22.04 -6.35
C GLU A 277 -20.67 22.81 -6.04
N ASN A 278 -19.60 22.13 -5.60
CA ASN A 278 -18.28 22.72 -5.38
C ASN A 278 -17.55 23.05 -6.69
N LEU A 279 -17.89 22.40 -7.81
CA LEU A 279 -17.28 22.70 -9.11
C LEU A 279 -17.88 23.93 -9.78
N LYS A 280 -19.13 24.28 -9.46
CA LYS A 280 -19.84 25.37 -10.12
C LYS A 280 -19.12 26.74 -9.96
N PRO A 281 -18.74 27.21 -8.75
CA PRO A 281 -18.04 28.48 -8.59
C PRO A 281 -16.66 28.49 -9.27
N ALA A 282 -15.92 27.37 -9.19
CA ALA A 282 -14.63 27.21 -9.87
C ALA A 282 -14.77 27.41 -11.39
N ARG A 283 -15.80 26.80 -12.00
CA ARG A 283 -16.11 26.95 -13.43
C ARG A 283 -16.58 28.36 -13.78
N GLU A 284 -17.39 28.99 -12.92
CA GLU A 284 -17.87 30.37 -13.10
C GLU A 284 -16.73 31.41 -12.99
N LEU A 285 -15.67 31.11 -12.24
CA LEU A 285 -14.42 31.89 -12.23
C LEU A 285 -13.52 31.63 -13.45
N GLY A 286 -13.76 30.57 -14.22
CA GLY A 286 -12.99 30.20 -15.41
C GLY A 286 -11.91 29.14 -15.21
N MET A 287 -11.97 28.34 -14.14
CA MET A 287 -11.12 27.15 -13.97
C MET A 287 -11.58 26.00 -14.88
N ALA A 288 -10.65 25.14 -15.30
CA ALA A 288 -11.00 23.83 -15.82
C ALA A 288 -11.51 22.96 -14.65
N THR A 289 -12.56 22.15 -14.85
CA THR A 289 -13.20 21.41 -13.74
C THR A 289 -13.46 19.94 -14.06
N ILE A 290 -13.04 19.04 -13.17
CA ILE A 290 -13.26 17.58 -13.26
C ILE A 290 -14.20 17.13 -12.13
N LEU A 291 -15.20 16.30 -12.44
CA LEU A 291 -16.10 15.71 -11.44
C LEU A 291 -15.60 14.34 -11.01
N PHE A 292 -15.00 14.28 -9.82
CA PHE A 292 -14.31 13.08 -9.34
C PHE A 292 -15.27 11.98 -8.88
N ARG A 293 -15.68 11.13 -9.84
CA ARG A 293 -16.52 9.95 -9.62
C ARG A 293 -15.70 8.79 -9.06
N ASP A 294 -14.68 8.40 -9.83
CA ASP A 294 -13.72 7.34 -9.54
C ASP A 294 -12.29 7.77 -9.95
N THR A 295 -11.30 6.97 -9.56
CA THR A 295 -9.89 7.31 -9.77
C THR A 295 -9.42 7.16 -11.23
N GLU A 296 -9.99 6.24 -12.01
CA GLU A 296 -9.52 6.03 -13.39
C GLU A 296 -10.05 7.14 -14.29
N SER A 297 -11.36 7.42 -14.26
CA SER A 297 -11.96 8.50 -15.05
C SER A 297 -11.36 9.86 -14.69
N GLY A 298 -11.25 10.16 -13.38
CA GLY A 298 -10.69 11.42 -12.90
C GLY A 298 -9.21 11.60 -13.26
N LEU A 299 -8.43 10.53 -13.42
CA LEU A 299 -7.04 10.62 -13.91
C LEU A 299 -6.94 10.66 -15.44
N ARG A 300 -7.89 10.10 -16.19
CA ARG A 300 -7.99 10.27 -17.66
C ARG A 300 -8.26 11.74 -18.01
N GLU A 301 -9.34 12.32 -17.46
CA GLU A 301 -9.70 13.73 -17.67
C GLU A 301 -8.55 14.68 -17.23
N LEU A 302 -7.85 14.36 -16.14
CA LEU A 302 -6.73 15.16 -15.66
C LEU A 302 -5.49 15.06 -16.55
N GLN A 303 -5.18 13.88 -17.09
CA GLN A 303 -4.11 13.69 -18.07
C GLN A 303 -4.41 14.46 -19.36
N GLU A 304 -5.65 14.42 -19.84
CA GLU A 304 -6.09 15.17 -21.03
C GLU A 304 -5.99 16.69 -20.83
N LEU A 305 -6.44 17.21 -19.68
CA LEU A 305 -6.41 18.65 -19.38
C LEU A 305 -5.02 19.19 -19.00
N SER A 306 -4.14 18.37 -18.43
CA SER A 306 -2.77 18.78 -18.06
C SER A 306 -1.74 18.57 -19.17
N GLY A 307 -2.02 17.68 -20.14
CA GLY A 307 -1.04 17.23 -21.13
C GLY A 307 0.09 16.36 -20.55
N VAL A 308 0.01 15.97 -19.27
CA VAL A 308 1.01 15.16 -18.57
C VAL A 308 0.52 13.71 -18.48
N GLN A 309 1.40 12.74 -18.73
CA GLN A 309 1.06 11.33 -18.54
C GLN A 309 0.98 11.00 -17.04
N LEU A 310 -0.23 10.72 -16.56
CA LEU A 310 -0.53 10.41 -15.15
C LEU A 310 -0.99 8.97 -14.97
N LEU A 311 -1.64 8.41 -16.00
CA LEU A 311 -1.95 7.00 -16.09
C LEU A 311 -0.80 6.26 -16.79
N PRO A 312 -0.21 5.25 -16.13
CA PRO A 312 0.87 4.48 -16.72
C PRO A 312 0.39 3.48 -17.79
N GLU A 313 1.26 3.19 -18.76
CA GLU A 313 1.11 2.03 -19.65
C GLU A 313 1.58 0.73 -18.98
N GLU A 314 2.59 0.80 -18.11
CA GLU A 314 3.06 -0.26 -17.20
C GLU A 314 3.20 0.29 -15.78
N GLU A 315 2.81 -0.45 -14.73
CA GLU A 315 2.88 0.07 -13.35
C GLU A 315 4.31 0.53 -13.00
N PRO A 316 4.51 1.84 -12.70
CA PRO A 316 5.84 2.37 -12.52
C PRO A 316 6.42 1.82 -11.23
N LEU A 317 7.71 1.49 -11.27
CA LEU A 317 8.48 1.08 -10.09
C LEU A 317 8.19 2.06 -8.93
N PRO A 318 7.94 1.57 -7.70
CA PRO A 318 7.82 2.44 -6.54
C PRO A 318 9.02 3.38 -6.44
N THR A 319 8.84 4.57 -5.89
CA THR A 319 9.98 5.46 -5.62
C THR A 319 10.91 4.76 -4.61
N PRO A 320 12.19 4.49 -4.96
CA PRO A 320 13.13 3.95 -3.99
C PRO A 320 13.54 5.05 -2.99
N CYS A 321 13.82 4.69 -1.74
CA CYS A 321 14.50 5.59 -0.81
C CYS A 321 16.03 5.47 -0.95
N ALA A 322 16.73 6.62 -1.01
CA ALA A 322 18.18 6.69 -0.91
C ALA A 322 18.64 6.57 0.56
N PRO A 323 19.90 6.16 0.84
CA PRO A 323 20.45 6.11 2.19
C PRO A 323 20.38 7.44 2.98
N SER A 324 20.33 8.58 2.30
CA SER A 324 20.19 9.91 2.92
C SER A 324 18.76 10.28 3.32
N GLU A 325 17.75 9.50 2.92
CA GLU A 325 16.32 9.81 3.11
C GLU A 325 15.68 9.03 4.27
N VAL A 326 16.45 8.18 4.94
CA VAL A 326 16.00 7.28 6.02
C VAL A 326 16.79 7.53 7.31
N THR A 327 16.18 7.24 8.46
CA THR A 327 16.87 7.43 9.76
C THR A 327 17.74 6.23 10.07
N HIS A 328 19.05 6.42 10.25
CA HIS A 328 19.96 5.34 10.63
C HIS A 328 19.95 5.12 12.15
N GLY A 329 19.55 3.92 12.57
CA GLY A 329 19.49 3.50 13.98
C GLY A 329 20.46 2.36 14.29
N TYR A 330 20.81 2.20 15.57
CA TYR A 330 21.66 1.12 16.05
C TYR A 330 21.18 0.57 17.39
N VAL A 331 21.22 -0.75 17.57
CA VAL A 331 20.81 -1.43 18.80
C VAL A 331 21.84 -2.47 19.24
N SER A 332 22.29 -2.39 20.50
CA SER A 332 23.22 -3.36 21.09
C SER A 332 22.45 -4.56 21.65
N ILE A 333 22.35 -5.65 20.90
CA ILE A 333 21.59 -6.85 21.30
C ILE A 333 22.30 -7.67 22.39
N ARG A 334 23.62 -7.51 22.56
CA ARG A 334 24.43 -7.98 23.70
C ARG A 334 25.79 -7.27 23.71
N PRO A 335 26.62 -7.40 24.77
CA PRO A 335 27.98 -6.87 24.77
C PRO A 335 28.77 -7.34 23.54
N GLY A 336 29.41 -6.39 22.85
CA GLY A 336 30.18 -6.65 21.63
C GLY A 336 29.37 -7.00 20.37
N VAL A 337 28.03 -6.98 20.39
CA VAL A 337 27.21 -7.19 19.19
C VAL A 337 26.12 -6.12 19.08
N ARG A 338 26.32 -5.20 18.13
CA ARG A 338 25.40 -4.15 17.72
C ARG A 338 24.84 -4.44 16.32
N LEU A 339 23.54 -4.25 16.14
CA LEU A 339 22.90 -4.24 14.83
C LEU A 339 22.67 -2.80 14.36
N HIS A 340 22.80 -2.57 13.06
CA HIS A 340 22.34 -1.37 12.35
C HIS A 340 20.96 -1.64 11.72
N PHE A 341 20.15 -0.59 11.59
CA PHE A 341 18.90 -0.60 10.86
C PHE A 341 18.64 0.78 10.26
N VAL A 342 17.75 0.85 9.27
CA VAL A 342 17.14 2.11 8.85
C VAL A 342 15.65 2.14 9.21
N GLU A 343 15.16 3.34 9.50
CA GLU A 343 13.80 3.58 9.96
C GLU A 343 13.11 4.67 9.12
N LEU A 344 11.85 4.43 8.76
CA LEU A 344 10.97 5.39 8.10
C LEU A 344 9.50 5.16 8.49
N GLY A 345 8.72 6.24 8.57
CA GLY A 345 7.28 6.19 8.87
C GLY A 345 6.94 6.15 10.37
N GLN A 346 5.64 6.03 10.66
CA GLN A 346 5.07 5.98 12.01
C GLN A 346 3.84 5.07 11.99
N GLY A 347 3.51 4.44 13.12
CA GLY A 347 2.40 3.49 13.26
C GLY A 347 2.87 2.10 13.71
N PRO A 348 2.10 1.03 13.43
CA PRO A 348 2.48 -0.35 13.78
C PRO A 348 3.81 -0.74 13.13
N VAL A 349 4.62 -1.53 13.84
CA VAL A 349 6.02 -1.79 13.45
C VAL A 349 6.13 -2.98 12.51
N ILE A 350 6.74 -2.76 11.35
CA ILE A 350 7.14 -3.81 10.40
C ILE A 350 8.66 -3.90 10.38
N CYS A 351 9.20 -5.09 10.65
CA CYS A 351 10.62 -5.40 10.52
C CYS A 351 10.89 -6.13 9.20
N LEU A 352 11.85 -5.65 8.41
CA LEU A 352 12.27 -6.24 7.14
C LEU A 352 13.66 -6.88 7.29
N CYS A 353 13.80 -8.15 6.90
CA CYS A 353 15.04 -8.92 6.96
C CYS A 353 15.46 -9.42 5.58
N HIS A 354 16.59 -8.95 5.06
CA HIS A 354 17.17 -9.44 3.80
C HIS A 354 17.89 -10.80 3.99
N GLY A 355 18.34 -11.39 2.88
CA GLY A 355 19.16 -12.61 2.85
C GLY A 355 20.58 -12.38 2.31
N PHE A 356 21.09 -13.34 1.54
CA PHE A 356 22.48 -13.38 1.08
C PHE A 356 22.63 -13.16 -0.44
N PRO A 357 23.63 -12.37 -0.93
CA PRO A 357 24.45 -11.41 -0.21
C PRO A 357 23.85 -10.00 -0.39
N GLU A 358 22.94 -9.63 0.50
CA GLU A 358 22.16 -8.39 0.38
C GLU A 358 22.58 -7.31 1.39
N SER A 359 21.79 -6.24 1.48
CA SER A 359 21.82 -5.21 2.53
C SER A 359 20.39 -4.79 2.83
N TRP A 360 20.16 -3.96 3.87
CA TRP A 360 18.87 -3.29 4.10
C TRP A 360 18.33 -2.60 2.83
N LEU A 361 19.23 -2.09 1.96
CA LEU A 361 18.92 -1.38 0.71
C LEU A 361 18.25 -2.27 -0.37
N SER A 362 18.16 -3.60 -0.15
CA SER A 362 17.27 -4.47 -0.93
C SER A 362 15.79 -4.11 -0.76
N TRP A 363 15.42 -3.53 0.38
CA TRP A 363 14.04 -3.14 0.69
C TRP A 363 13.70 -1.69 0.28
N ARG A 364 14.57 -1.02 -0.49
CA ARG A 364 14.45 0.42 -0.80
C ARG A 364 13.14 0.85 -1.46
N PHE A 365 12.43 -0.06 -2.10
CA PHE A 365 11.10 0.19 -2.69
C PHE A 365 9.97 0.01 -1.68
N GLN A 366 10.09 -0.98 -0.79
CA GLN A 366 9.06 -1.33 0.19
C GLN A 366 9.09 -0.41 1.41
N ILE A 367 10.26 0.08 1.82
CA ILE A 367 10.41 1.03 2.94
C ILE A 367 9.51 2.28 2.75
N PRO A 368 9.61 3.06 1.65
CA PRO A 368 8.76 4.22 1.44
C PRO A 368 7.29 3.83 1.16
N ALA A 369 7.02 2.68 0.53
CA ALA A 369 5.65 2.23 0.27
C ALA A 369 4.89 1.88 1.56
N LEU A 370 5.51 1.10 2.46
CA LEU A 370 4.94 0.70 3.75
C LEU A 370 4.87 1.90 4.73
N ALA A 371 5.89 2.76 4.77
CA ALA A 371 5.81 4.03 5.51
C ALA A 371 4.66 4.90 5.00
N SER A 372 4.46 4.92 3.67
CA SER A 372 3.31 5.55 2.99
C SER A 372 2.00 4.77 3.11
N ALA A 373 1.89 3.81 4.02
CA ALA A 373 0.62 3.22 4.46
C ALA A 373 0.34 3.41 5.95
N GLY A 374 1.18 4.15 6.68
CA GLY A 374 1.00 4.37 8.12
C GLY A 374 1.60 3.26 8.99
N PHE A 375 2.68 2.62 8.51
CA PHE A 375 3.51 1.72 9.30
C PHE A 375 4.84 2.40 9.69
N ARG A 376 5.41 1.97 10.81
CA ARG A 376 6.79 2.27 11.19
C ARG A 376 7.69 1.15 10.67
N VAL A 377 8.42 1.41 9.59
CA VAL A 377 9.25 0.41 8.93
C VAL A 377 10.65 0.44 9.54
N ILE A 378 11.15 -0.74 9.91
CA ILE A 378 12.52 -0.99 10.36
C ILE A 378 13.14 -2.01 9.41
N ALA A 379 14.01 -1.58 8.49
CA ALA A 379 14.79 -2.51 7.67
C ALA A 379 16.14 -2.77 8.35
N LEU A 380 16.37 -4.02 8.76
CA LEU A 380 17.62 -4.41 9.41
C LEU A 380 18.73 -4.57 8.38
N GLU A 381 19.92 -4.08 8.71
CA GLU A 381 21.16 -4.60 8.14
C GLU A 381 21.50 -5.85 8.96
N MET A 382 21.48 -7.05 8.36
CA MET A 382 21.52 -8.29 9.12
C MET A 382 22.91 -8.53 9.75
N LYS A 383 22.99 -9.39 10.78
CA LYS A 383 24.26 -9.69 11.44
C LYS A 383 25.28 -10.23 10.43
N GLY A 384 26.46 -9.62 10.37
CA GLY A 384 27.51 -9.91 9.39
C GLY A 384 27.62 -8.91 8.23
N TYR A 385 26.60 -8.08 8.00
CA TYR A 385 26.50 -7.19 6.83
C TYR A 385 26.68 -5.72 7.21
N GLY A 386 27.12 -4.89 6.25
CA GLY A 386 27.16 -3.42 6.33
C GLY A 386 27.72 -2.86 7.64
N GLU A 387 26.88 -2.16 8.40
CA GLU A 387 27.22 -1.52 9.69
C GLU A 387 26.75 -2.31 10.92
N SER A 388 26.15 -3.47 10.69
CA SER A 388 25.91 -4.49 11.71
C SER A 388 27.20 -5.23 12.05
N THR A 389 27.33 -5.65 13.30
CA THR A 389 28.55 -6.32 13.76
C THR A 389 28.74 -7.66 13.05
N ALA A 390 29.96 -7.92 12.57
CA ALA A 390 30.36 -9.17 11.92
C ALA A 390 31.41 -9.95 12.76
N PRO A 391 31.00 -10.71 13.80
CA PRO A 391 31.93 -11.59 14.51
C PRO A 391 32.56 -12.63 13.57
N PRO A 392 33.82 -13.06 13.78
CA PRO A 392 34.49 -14.02 12.90
C PRO A 392 34.16 -15.49 13.20
N ASP A 393 33.55 -15.80 14.36
CA ASP A 393 33.09 -17.15 14.72
C ASP A 393 31.90 -17.57 13.85
N ILE A 394 31.84 -18.84 13.47
CA ILE A 394 30.73 -19.45 12.75
C ILE A 394 29.49 -19.56 13.64
N THR A 395 29.63 -19.95 14.91
CA THR A 395 28.49 -20.30 15.78
C THR A 395 27.56 -19.11 16.05
N GLU A 396 28.12 -17.90 15.96
CA GLU A 396 27.46 -16.60 16.04
C GLU A 396 26.34 -16.37 15.00
N TYR A 397 26.30 -17.17 13.94
CA TYR A 397 25.33 -17.07 12.83
C TYR A 397 24.36 -18.27 12.77
N SER A 398 24.36 -19.12 13.80
CA SER A 398 23.32 -20.12 13.97
C SER A 398 21.94 -19.45 14.15
N GLN A 399 20.89 -20.07 13.60
CA GLN A 399 19.53 -19.53 13.64
C GLN A 399 19.04 -19.32 15.08
N GLU A 400 19.47 -20.14 16.04
CA GLU A 400 19.20 -19.93 17.47
C GLU A 400 19.80 -18.60 18.00
N GLN A 401 20.98 -18.18 17.53
CA GLN A 401 21.61 -16.92 17.93
C GLN A 401 20.99 -15.71 17.21
N ILE A 402 20.70 -15.85 15.92
CA ILE A 402 20.07 -14.79 15.12
C ILE A 402 18.66 -14.46 15.64
N CYS A 403 17.78 -15.47 15.78
CA CYS A 403 16.37 -15.26 16.13
C CYS A 403 16.18 -14.60 17.50
N LYS A 404 17.14 -14.72 18.44
CA LYS A 404 17.08 -14.08 19.76
C LYS A 404 17.10 -12.55 19.69
N GLY A 405 17.79 -11.99 18.70
CA GLY A 405 17.97 -10.54 18.50
C GLY A 405 16.86 -9.85 17.71
N ILE A 406 15.82 -10.58 17.28
CA ILE A 406 14.72 -10.03 16.48
C ILE A 406 13.63 -9.42 17.41
N PRO A 407 13.12 -8.19 17.11
CA PRO A 407 12.18 -7.45 17.97
C PRO A 407 10.73 -8.00 17.94
N GLN A 408 9.82 -7.35 18.69
CA GLN A 408 8.39 -7.67 18.72
C GLN A 408 7.61 -6.79 17.72
N VAL A 409 7.11 -7.39 16.62
CA VAL A 409 6.78 -6.69 15.36
C VAL A 409 5.85 -7.53 14.45
N VAL A 410 5.41 -6.97 13.31
CA VAL A 410 5.20 -7.78 12.09
C VAL A 410 6.56 -8.05 11.45
N LEU A 411 6.84 -9.28 11.03
CA LEU A 411 8.16 -9.67 10.50
C LEU A 411 8.07 -10.17 9.06
N VAL A 412 8.81 -9.53 8.14
CA VAL A 412 8.91 -9.89 6.73
C VAL A 412 10.34 -10.27 6.39
N GLY A 413 10.56 -11.40 5.71
CA GLY A 413 11.88 -11.88 5.34
C GLY A 413 12.03 -12.29 3.88
N HIS A 414 13.24 -12.18 3.33
CA HIS A 414 13.67 -12.73 2.03
C HIS A 414 14.88 -13.67 2.22
N ASP A 415 15.02 -14.72 1.41
CA ASP A 415 16.10 -15.74 1.49
C ASP A 415 16.39 -16.16 2.96
N TRP A 416 17.59 -15.93 3.51
CA TRP A 416 17.92 -16.23 4.91
C TRP A 416 17.10 -15.43 5.92
N GLY A 417 16.72 -14.20 5.60
CA GLY A 417 15.76 -13.41 6.38
C GLY A 417 14.37 -14.07 6.41
N GLY A 418 13.97 -14.73 5.33
CA GLY A 418 12.74 -15.56 5.28
C GLY A 418 12.84 -16.79 6.18
N ALA A 419 14.00 -17.45 6.22
CA ALA A 419 14.26 -18.53 7.17
C ALA A 419 14.22 -18.05 8.63
N VAL A 420 14.76 -16.86 8.92
CA VAL A 420 14.63 -16.21 10.24
C VAL A 420 13.17 -15.90 10.57
N ALA A 421 12.40 -15.36 9.62
CA ALA A 421 10.99 -15.03 9.82
C ALA A 421 10.18 -16.26 10.28
N TRP A 422 10.31 -17.39 9.58
CA TRP A 422 9.66 -18.64 9.97
C TRP A 422 10.16 -19.18 11.32
N ASN A 423 11.47 -19.11 11.59
CA ASN A 423 12.03 -19.59 12.85
C ASN A 423 11.61 -18.74 14.06
N VAL A 424 11.52 -17.41 13.93
CA VAL A 424 10.98 -16.54 14.98
C VAL A 424 9.51 -16.85 15.22
N ALA A 425 8.71 -17.06 14.17
CA ALA A 425 7.30 -17.46 14.29
C ALA A 425 7.08 -18.84 14.95
N LEU A 426 8.07 -19.75 14.88
CA LEU A 426 7.99 -21.10 15.43
C LEU A 426 8.52 -21.20 16.87
N PHE A 427 9.54 -20.42 17.21
CA PHE A 427 10.21 -20.43 18.52
C PHE A 427 9.78 -19.31 19.46
N TYR A 428 9.41 -18.15 18.93
CA TYR A 428 9.07 -16.93 19.65
C TYR A 428 7.75 -16.27 19.14
N PRO A 429 6.65 -17.04 18.96
CA PRO A 429 5.39 -16.50 18.42
C PRO A 429 4.80 -15.37 19.28
N GLU A 430 5.13 -15.29 20.57
CA GLU A 430 4.72 -14.21 21.47
C GLU A 430 5.28 -12.83 21.09
N ARG A 431 6.27 -12.79 20.18
CA ARG A 431 6.85 -11.55 19.65
C ARG A 431 6.15 -11.05 18.39
N LEU A 432 5.46 -11.92 17.66
CA LEU A 432 5.05 -11.60 16.29
C LEU A 432 3.56 -11.32 16.17
N ARG A 433 3.23 -10.14 15.66
CA ARG A 433 1.86 -9.78 15.27
C ARG A 433 1.40 -10.59 14.07
N ALA A 434 2.30 -10.80 13.11
CA ALA A 434 2.13 -11.60 11.90
C ALA A 434 3.53 -11.88 11.28
N VAL A 435 3.61 -12.84 10.35
CA VAL A 435 4.85 -13.23 9.66
C VAL A 435 4.68 -13.35 8.15
N ALA A 436 5.66 -12.90 7.37
CA ALA A 436 5.69 -13.08 5.92
C ALA A 436 7.07 -13.53 5.44
N SER A 437 7.11 -14.35 4.40
CA SER A 437 8.35 -14.72 3.70
C SER A 437 8.19 -14.59 2.19
N LEU A 438 9.17 -13.95 1.57
CA LEU A 438 9.42 -13.97 0.14
C LEU A 438 10.38 -15.13 -0.18
N ASN A 439 10.05 -15.95 -1.16
CA ASN A 439 10.84 -17.03 -1.76
C ASN A 439 11.08 -18.24 -0.84
N THR A 440 11.58 -18.03 0.38
CA THR A 440 11.92 -19.10 1.34
C THR A 440 10.68 -19.76 1.93
N PRO A 441 10.44 -21.06 1.68
CA PRO A 441 9.33 -21.78 2.28
C PRO A 441 9.64 -22.27 3.70
N TYR A 442 8.62 -22.42 4.53
CA TYR A 442 8.75 -23.20 5.77
C TYR A 442 8.76 -24.71 5.46
N ARG A 443 9.68 -25.45 6.07
CA ARG A 443 9.62 -26.90 6.21
C ARG A 443 10.12 -27.28 7.61
N PRO A 444 9.45 -28.20 8.34
CA PRO A 444 9.96 -28.68 9.62
C PRO A 444 11.27 -29.46 9.43
N ALA A 445 12.08 -29.52 10.48
CA ALA A 445 13.26 -30.36 10.50
C ALA A 445 12.86 -31.85 10.53
N ASP A 446 13.52 -32.61 9.66
CA ASP A 446 13.33 -34.04 9.48
C ASP A 446 14.17 -34.80 10.52
N PRO A 447 13.58 -35.64 11.40
CA PRO A 447 14.34 -36.36 12.42
C PRO A 447 15.10 -37.57 11.87
N ASP A 448 14.69 -38.10 10.72
CA ASP A 448 15.12 -39.41 10.23
C ASP A 448 16.22 -39.31 9.15
N THR A 449 16.45 -38.10 8.61
CA THR A 449 17.48 -37.80 7.60
C THR A 449 18.45 -36.71 8.08
N ASP A 450 19.78 -36.92 8.01
CA ASP A 450 20.75 -35.85 8.31
C ASP A 450 20.65 -34.72 7.26
N ILE A 451 20.77 -33.48 7.73
CA ILE A 451 20.61 -32.29 6.88
C ILE A 451 21.61 -32.25 5.72
N MET A 452 22.81 -32.81 5.85
CA MET A 452 23.80 -32.82 4.75
C MET A 452 23.41 -33.80 3.65
N GLU A 453 22.82 -34.95 4.00
CA GLU A 453 22.29 -35.92 3.03
C GLU A 453 21.08 -35.32 2.28
N LYS A 454 20.16 -34.69 3.04
CA LYS A 454 18.96 -34.04 2.50
C LYS A 454 19.25 -32.83 1.60
N LEU A 455 20.37 -32.14 1.81
CA LEU A 455 20.86 -31.09 0.92
C LEU A 455 21.58 -31.70 -0.30
N ALA A 456 22.36 -32.77 -0.13
CA ALA A 456 23.07 -33.43 -1.22
C ALA A 456 22.12 -34.08 -2.24
N SER A 457 20.91 -34.48 -1.83
CA SER A 457 19.88 -35.02 -2.72
C SER A 457 19.22 -33.96 -3.63
N ASN A 458 19.54 -32.67 -3.50
CA ASN A 458 19.07 -31.61 -4.40
C ASN A 458 20.26 -30.87 -5.06
N PRO A 459 20.54 -31.10 -6.35
CA PRO A 459 21.63 -30.42 -7.07
C PRO A 459 21.61 -28.89 -6.97
N ALA A 460 20.44 -28.26 -6.81
CA ALA A 460 20.30 -26.81 -6.68
C ALA A 460 20.96 -26.22 -5.41
N PHE A 461 21.35 -27.06 -4.45
CA PHE A 461 22.05 -26.65 -3.22
C PHE A 461 23.56 -26.96 -3.22
N ASP A 462 24.17 -27.39 -4.34
CA ASP A 462 25.61 -27.70 -4.39
C ASP A 462 26.50 -26.50 -3.99
N TYR A 463 26.08 -25.28 -4.33
CA TYR A 463 26.74 -24.05 -3.88
C TYR A 463 26.87 -23.92 -2.35
N GLN A 464 25.90 -24.44 -1.58
CA GLN A 464 25.96 -24.41 -0.11
C GLN A 464 27.08 -25.31 0.44
N PHE A 465 27.45 -26.37 -0.29
CA PHE A 465 28.61 -27.20 0.04
C PHE A 465 29.93 -26.50 -0.29
N TYR A 466 29.99 -25.74 -1.38
CA TYR A 466 31.14 -24.88 -1.70
C TYR A 466 31.38 -23.81 -0.62
N PHE A 467 30.30 -23.24 -0.07
CA PHE A 467 30.37 -22.25 1.01
C PHE A 467 30.82 -22.79 2.38
N GLN A 468 30.91 -24.12 2.59
CA GLN A 468 31.24 -24.65 3.92
C GLN A 468 32.67 -24.33 4.37
N GLU A 469 33.65 -24.42 3.47
CA GLU A 469 35.07 -24.26 3.84
C GLU A 469 35.42 -22.78 4.10
N PRO A 470 35.91 -22.41 5.30
CA PRO A 470 36.24 -21.02 5.62
C PRO A 470 37.41 -20.49 4.80
N GLY A 471 37.21 -19.36 4.12
CA GLY A 471 38.22 -18.68 3.30
C GLY A 471 38.14 -19.01 1.81
N VAL A 472 37.54 -20.14 1.41
CA VAL A 472 37.47 -20.54 -0.01
C VAL A 472 36.49 -19.67 -0.78
N ALA A 473 35.25 -19.57 -0.31
CA ALA A 473 34.23 -18.73 -0.94
C ALA A 473 34.49 -17.24 -0.67
N GLU A 474 35.03 -16.88 0.50
CA GLU A 474 35.53 -15.51 0.76
C GLU A 474 36.52 -15.08 -0.34
N ALA A 475 37.55 -15.88 -0.63
CA ALA A 475 38.59 -15.52 -1.60
C ALA A 475 38.07 -15.39 -3.05
N GLU A 476 36.99 -16.09 -3.43
CA GLU A 476 36.34 -15.88 -4.74
C GLU A 476 35.49 -14.59 -4.75
N LEU A 477 34.66 -14.39 -3.74
CA LEU A 477 33.65 -13.33 -3.68
C LEU A 477 34.26 -11.95 -3.37
N GLU A 478 35.33 -11.91 -2.58
CA GLU A 478 36.04 -10.69 -2.16
C GLU A 478 37.08 -10.21 -3.19
N LYS A 479 37.53 -11.08 -4.13
CA LYS A 479 38.51 -10.73 -5.18
C LYS A 479 38.09 -9.49 -5.98
N ASP A 480 36.82 -9.43 -6.35
CA ASP A 480 36.15 -8.24 -6.90
C ASP A 480 34.69 -8.27 -6.47
N ILE A 481 34.39 -7.53 -5.41
CA ILE A 481 33.04 -7.39 -4.84
C ILE A 481 32.05 -6.83 -5.87
N GLY A 482 32.49 -5.92 -6.74
CA GLY A 482 31.64 -5.33 -7.78
C GLY A 482 31.25 -6.35 -8.84
N ARG A 483 32.22 -7.11 -9.36
CA ARG A 483 31.98 -8.25 -10.26
C ARG A 483 31.07 -9.30 -9.61
N THR A 484 31.32 -9.66 -8.35
CA THR A 484 30.49 -10.58 -7.58
C THR A 484 29.02 -10.14 -7.54
N LEU A 485 28.76 -8.90 -7.12
CA LEU A 485 27.40 -8.37 -7.02
C LEU A 485 26.71 -8.29 -8.39
N LYS A 486 27.42 -7.85 -9.44
CA LYS A 486 26.90 -7.82 -10.82
C LYS A 486 26.56 -9.21 -11.38
N ILE A 487 27.23 -10.28 -10.95
CA ILE A 487 26.93 -11.66 -11.38
C ILE A 487 25.72 -12.21 -10.61
N LEU A 488 25.65 -11.99 -9.30
CA LEU A 488 24.62 -12.57 -8.43
C LEU A 488 23.29 -11.83 -8.51
N ILE A 489 23.29 -10.50 -8.36
CA ILE A 489 22.08 -9.67 -8.29
C ILE A 489 21.66 -9.26 -9.72
N ARG A 490 20.80 -10.07 -10.35
CA ARG A 490 20.33 -9.88 -11.73
C ARG A 490 18.86 -10.25 -11.93
N SER A 491 18.16 -9.53 -12.82
CA SER A 491 16.80 -9.86 -13.25
C SER A 491 16.80 -11.06 -14.22
N THR A 492 15.66 -11.75 -14.27
CA THR A 492 15.31 -12.79 -15.25
C THR A 492 14.92 -12.22 -16.63
N SER A 493 14.73 -10.90 -16.70
CA SER A 493 14.45 -10.12 -17.91
C SER A 493 15.43 -10.44 -19.04
N PRO A 494 14.99 -10.52 -20.32
CA PRO A 494 15.89 -10.82 -21.45
C PRO A 494 17.08 -9.88 -21.57
N GLU A 495 16.91 -8.61 -21.19
CA GLU A 495 17.88 -7.51 -21.30
C GLU A 495 19.03 -7.66 -20.29
N ASP A 496 18.75 -8.30 -19.15
CA ASP A 496 19.70 -8.52 -18.05
C ASP A 496 20.51 -9.81 -18.22
N ARG A 497 20.25 -10.61 -19.27
CA ARG A 497 20.88 -11.92 -19.49
C ARG A 497 22.34 -11.82 -19.88
N LEU A 498 23.14 -12.74 -19.33
CA LEU A 498 24.56 -12.88 -19.61
C LEU A 498 24.82 -14.02 -20.61
N PRO A 499 25.94 -14.01 -21.36
CA PRO A 499 26.32 -15.11 -22.25
C PRO A 499 26.55 -16.45 -21.54
N VAL A 500 26.80 -16.40 -20.22
CA VAL A 500 26.91 -17.56 -19.33
C VAL A 500 25.79 -17.46 -18.30
N SER A 501 24.95 -18.50 -18.22
CA SER A 501 23.89 -18.57 -17.21
C SER A 501 24.45 -18.90 -15.83
N PHE A 502 23.97 -18.20 -14.80
CA PHE A 502 24.24 -18.56 -13.41
C PHE A 502 23.66 -19.96 -13.10
N SER A 503 24.38 -20.74 -12.28
CA SER A 503 23.96 -22.07 -11.86
C SER A 503 24.49 -22.41 -10.48
N SER A 504 23.59 -22.66 -9.54
CA SER A 504 23.88 -23.12 -8.18
C SER A 504 24.27 -24.60 -8.09
N GLN A 505 24.19 -25.33 -9.22
CA GLN A 505 24.55 -26.74 -9.35
C GLN A 505 25.99 -26.89 -9.80
N LYS A 506 26.67 -27.98 -9.38
CA LYS A 506 28.04 -28.34 -9.82
C LYS A 506 29.08 -27.22 -9.60
N VAL A 507 28.88 -26.37 -8.60
CA VAL A 507 29.80 -25.31 -8.19
C VAL A 507 31.13 -25.91 -7.74
N ARG A 508 31.09 -27.01 -6.98
CA ARG A 508 32.30 -27.72 -6.53
C ARG A 508 33.07 -28.37 -7.68
N GLU A 509 32.36 -28.90 -8.68
CA GLU A 509 33.00 -29.46 -9.89
C GLU A 509 33.65 -28.38 -10.76
N ARG A 510 33.07 -27.17 -10.83
CA ARG A 510 33.66 -26.01 -11.52
C ARG A 510 34.81 -25.35 -10.74
N GLY A 511 34.97 -25.66 -9.46
CA GLY A 511 35.95 -25.03 -8.56
C GLY A 511 35.56 -23.63 -8.05
N GLY A 512 34.35 -23.17 -8.34
CA GLY A 512 33.86 -21.84 -7.90
C GLY A 512 32.49 -21.47 -8.46
N LEU A 513 31.87 -20.47 -7.83
CA LEU A 513 30.54 -19.95 -8.16
C LEU A 513 30.59 -18.98 -9.35
N LEU A 514 31.66 -18.20 -9.46
CA LEU A 514 31.88 -17.16 -10.47
C LEU A 514 32.85 -17.60 -11.59
N VAL A 515 33.30 -18.86 -11.56
CA VAL A 515 34.13 -19.47 -12.60
C VAL A 515 33.36 -19.57 -13.92
N GLY A 516 34.00 -19.12 -15.00
CA GLY A 516 33.43 -19.09 -16.36
C GLY A 516 32.78 -17.77 -16.75
N PHE A 517 32.47 -16.88 -15.79
CA PHE A 517 32.03 -15.52 -16.09
C PHE A 517 33.21 -14.63 -16.49
N PRO A 518 33.03 -13.66 -17.42
CA PRO A 518 34.00 -12.60 -17.70
C PRO A 518 34.46 -11.85 -16.45
N GLU A 519 35.63 -11.19 -16.52
CA GLU A 519 36.12 -10.32 -15.43
C GLU A 519 35.38 -8.98 -15.43
N ASP A 520 35.31 -8.26 -16.57
CA ASP A 520 34.37 -7.14 -16.75
C ASP A 520 33.01 -7.65 -17.26
N ILE A 521 31.94 -7.09 -16.71
CA ILE A 521 30.57 -7.54 -16.90
C ILE A 521 29.60 -6.37 -16.72
N PRO A 522 28.51 -6.27 -17.50
CA PRO A 522 27.50 -5.23 -17.32
C PRO A 522 26.75 -5.39 -15.98
N GLY A 523 26.26 -4.28 -15.45
CA GLY A 523 25.33 -4.30 -14.30
C GLY A 523 23.99 -4.98 -14.63
N SER A 524 23.11 -4.96 -13.64
CA SER A 524 21.71 -5.35 -13.77
C SER A 524 20.82 -4.13 -13.55
N ARG A 525 19.65 -4.08 -14.20
CA ARG A 525 18.63 -3.07 -13.89
C ARG A 525 18.16 -3.09 -12.43
N LEU A 526 18.34 -4.21 -11.70
CA LEU A 526 18.00 -4.34 -10.28
C LEU A 526 18.98 -3.61 -9.35
N LEU A 527 20.20 -3.35 -9.83
CA LEU A 527 21.28 -2.75 -9.05
C LEU A 527 22.05 -1.74 -9.93
N PRO A 528 21.50 -0.52 -10.14
CA PRO A 528 22.16 0.57 -10.84
C PRO A 528 23.45 1.02 -10.13
N LEU A 529 24.25 1.87 -10.79
CA LEU A 529 25.58 2.25 -10.28
C LEU A 529 25.58 2.83 -8.84
N PRO A 530 24.70 3.76 -8.44
CA PRO A 530 24.71 4.29 -7.07
C PRO A 530 24.45 3.23 -6.00
N GLU A 531 23.49 2.33 -6.24
CA GLU A 531 23.21 1.22 -5.34
C GLU A 531 24.31 0.16 -5.36
N LEU A 532 24.89 -0.16 -6.52
CA LEU A 532 26.05 -1.05 -6.63
C LEU A 532 27.24 -0.51 -5.82
N GLU A 533 27.54 0.78 -5.95
CA GLU A 533 28.59 1.45 -5.17
C GLU A 533 28.29 1.41 -3.66
N TYR A 534 27.03 1.62 -3.25
CA TYR A 534 26.65 1.47 -1.84
C TYR A 534 26.85 0.05 -1.30
N TYR A 535 26.46 -0.99 -2.07
CA TYR A 535 26.68 -2.38 -1.68
C TYR A 535 28.18 -2.70 -1.62
N ILE A 536 28.98 -2.27 -2.60
CA ILE A 536 30.45 -2.44 -2.57
C ILE A 536 31.03 -1.83 -1.29
N GLN A 537 30.63 -0.60 -0.94
CA GLN A 537 31.06 0.06 0.30
C GLN A 537 30.61 -0.66 1.58
N GLN A 538 29.45 -1.35 1.57
CA GLN A 538 29.01 -2.16 2.72
C GLN A 538 29.83 -3.44 2.86
N PHE A 539 30.02 -4.19 1.76
CA PHE A 539 30.80 -5.44 1.79
C PHE A 539 32.29 -5.19 2.03
N GLN A 540 32.84 -4.03 1.64
CA GLN A 540 34.20 -3.61 1.99
C GLN A 540 34.45 -3.42 3.50
N LYS A 541 33.41 -3.26 4.34
CA LYS A 541 33.55 -3.10 5.80
C LYS A 541 33.86 -4.43 6.52
N SER A 542 33.28 -5.53 6.05
CA SER A 542 33.20 -6.80 6.80
C SER A 542 33.50 -8.06 5.97
N GLY A 543 33.65 -7.94 4.65
CA GLY A 543 33.82 -9.06 3.72
C GLY A 543 32.59 -9.97 3.61
N PHE A 544 32.80 -11.15 3.03
CA PHE A 544 31.79 -12.19 2.88
C PHE A 544 31.85 -13.24 3.99
N ARG A 545 32.86 -13.23 4.87
CA ARG A 545 32.98 -14.20 5.98
C ARG A 545 31.73 -14.27 6.87
N GLY A 546 31.25 -13.11 7.35
CA GLY A 546 30.03 -13.03 8.15
C GLY A 546 28.81 -13.55 7.39
N PRO A 547 28.51 -13.01 6.19
CA PRO A 547 27.46 -13.51 5.29
C PRO A 547 27.51 -15.03 5.01
N LEU A 548 28.69 -15.60 4.73
CA LEU A 548 28.87 -17.03 4.46
C LEU A 548 28.66 -17.92 5.70
N ASN A 549 28.97 -17.41 6.90
CA ASN A 549 28.79 -18.16 8.14
C ASN A 549 27.32 -18.55 8.41
N TRP A 550 26.34 -17.87 7.81
CA TRP A 550 24.92 -18.27 7.83
C TRP A 550 24.73 -19.70 7.27
N TYR A 551 25.40 -20.01 6.15
CA TYR A 551 25.38 -21.35 5.55
C TYR A 551 26.22 -22.39 6.31
N ARG A 552 27.12 -21.99 7.22
CA ARG A 552 28.05 -22.91 7.92
C ARG A 552 27.48 -23.52 9.21
N ASN A 553 26.21 -23.26 9.52
CA ASN A 553 25.52 -23.71 10.74
C ASN A 553 24.53 -24.87 10.53
N LEU A 554 24.51 -25.52 9.36
CA LEU A 554 23.48 -26.49 8.92
C LEU A 554 23.05 -27.50 10.00
N ARG A 555 24.00 -28.27 10.56
CA ARG A 555 23.71 -29.28 11.59
C ARG A 555 23.31 -28.69 12.95
N ALA A 556 23.76 -27.48 13.29
CA ALA A 556 23.31 -26.78 14.50
C ALA A 556 21.86 -26.28 14.33
N ASN A 557 21.57 -25.66 13.19
CA ASN A 557 20.24 -25.18 12.82
C ASN A 557 19.22 -26.34 12.77
N TRP A 558 19.59 -27.48 12.17
CA TRP A 558 18.76 -28.70 12.14
C TRP A 558 18.48 -29.24 13.55
N ARG A 559 19.51 -29.43 14.40
CA ARG A 559 19.34 -29.87 15.80
C ARG A 559 18.48 -28.92 16.63
N TRP A 560 18.55 -27.61 16.36
CA TRP A 560 17.71 -26.62 17.01
C TRP A 560 16.26 -26.74 16.54
N ALA A 561 16.02 -26.71 15.22
CA ALA A 561 14.70 -26.81 14.61
C ALA A 561 13.96 -28.12 14.97
N LEU A 562 14.68 -29.23 15.20
CA LEU A 562 14.09 -30.48 15.70
C LEU A 562 13.35 -30.33 17.04
N ARG A 563 13.75 -29.37 17.90
CA ARG A 563 13.05 -29.04 19.16
C ARG A 563 11.63 -28.47 18.93
N ALA A 564 11.29 -28.13 17.70
CA ALA A 564 10.02 -27.55 17.29
C ALA A 564 9.37 -28.27 16.09
N ARG A 565 9.88 -29.43 15.66
CA ARG A 565 9.40 -30.17 14.47
C ARG A 565 7.88 -30.45 14.49
N ASP A 566 7.32 -30.67 15.69
CA ASP A 566 5.92 -31.02 15.93
C ASP A 566 5.03 -29.77 16.20
N ARG A 567 5.59 -28.55 16.16
CA ARG A 567 4.85 -27.29 16.33
C ARG A 567 4.19 -26.84 15.02
N LYS A 568 3.15 -26.01 15.16
CA LYS A 568 2.50 -25.29 14.06
C LYS A 568 2.62 -23.78 14.26
N ILE A 569 2.68 -23.03 13.16
CA ILE A 569 2.61 -21.57 13.19
C ILE A 569 1.13 -21.20 13.11
N LEU A 570 0.63 -20.53 14.15
CA LEU A 570 -0.79 -20.22 14.33
C LEU A 570 -1.11 -18.72 14.24
N ILE A 571 -0.09 -17.86 14.21
CA ILE A 571 -0.23 -16.42 13.90
C ILE A 571 -0.55 -16.22 12.40
N PRO A 572 -1.09 -15.06 11.99
CA PRO A 572 -1.29 -14.75 10.58
C PRO A 572 0.02 -14.85 9.80
N ALA A 573 -0.01 -15.57 8.67
CA ALA A 573 1.18 -15.94 7.91
C ALA A 573 0.98 -15.71 6.41
N LEU A 574 2.01 -15.23 5.71
CA LEU A 574 2.05 -15.06 4.25
C LEU A 574 3.28 -15.76 3.64
N MET A 575 3.06 -16.49 2.55
CA MET A 575 4.11 -17.02 1.68
C MET A 575 3.97 -16.42 0.28
N VAL A 576 4.98 -15.68 -0.16
CA VAL A 576 5.07 -15.18 -1.54
C VAL A 576 6.11 -16.01 -2.30
N THR A 577 5.70 -16.70 -3.35
CA THR A 577 6.62 -17.47 -4.21
C THR A 577 6.94 -16.74 -5.51
N ALA A 578 8.19 -16.86 -5.98
CA ALA A 578 8.65 -16.30 -7.24
C ALA A 578 8.84 -17.41 -8.28
N GLY A 579 8.17 -17.32 -9.43
CA GLY A 579 8.02 -18.43 -10.37
C GLY A 579 9.28 -18.84 -11.12
N LYS A 580 10.24 -17.90 -11.28
CA LYS A 580 11.53 -18.12 -11.94
C LYS A 580 12.71 -18.22 -10.98
N ASP A 581 12.47 -18.34 -9.66
CA ASP A 581 13.55 -18.55 -8.70
C ASP A 581 14.26 -19.90 -8.98
N PRO A 582 15.56 -19.91 -9.34
CA PRO A 582 16.27 -21.13 -9.74
C PRO A 582 16.68 -22.02 -8.57
N VAL A 583 16.52 -21.55 -7.31
CA VAL A 583 16.94 -22.26 -6.09
C VAL A 583 15.75 -22.52 -5.17
N LEU A 584 14.95 -21.49 -4.88
CA LEU A 584 13.78 -21.52 -3.99
C LEU A 584 12.46 -21.72 -4.76
N HIS A 585 12.51 -22.46 -5.86
CA HIS A 585 11.40 -22.69 -6.79
C HIS A 585 10.07 -23.04 -6.08
N PRO A 586 8.91 -22.49 -6.51
CA PRO A 586 7.65 -22.49 -5.73
C PRO A 586 7.18 -23.86 -5.22
N ILE A 587 7.52 -24.94 -5.92
CA ILE A 587 7.24 -26.34 -5.53
C ILE A 587 7.78 -26.70 -4.13
N LEU A 588 8.83 -26.02 -3.65
CA LEU A 588 9.38 -26.24 -2.32
C LEU A 588 8.41 -25.78 -1.21
N SER A 589 7.51 -24.83 -1.50
CA SER A 589 6.46 -24.38 -0.57
C SER A 589 5.27 -25.33 -0.44
N LYS A 590 5.16 -26.37 -1.28
CA LYS A 590 4.02 -27.30 -1.29
C LYS A 590 3.87 -28.02 0.05
N GLY A 591 2.70 -27.89 0.69
CA GLY A 591 2.37 -28.57 1.94
C GLY A 591 2.73 -27.80 3.22
N MET A 592 3.08 -26.51 3.14
CA MET A 592 3.23 -25.64 4.31
C MET A 592 1.96 -25.55 5.15
N GLU A 593 0.79 -25.65 4.53
CA GLU A 593 -0.55 -25.57 5.12
C GLU A 593 -0.77 -26.61 6.25
N SER A 594 -0.13 -27.78 6.14
CA SER A 594 -0.15 -28.81 7.19
C SER A 594 0.43 -28.30 8.51
N TRP A 595 1.33 -27.32 8.46
CA TRP A 595 2.08 -26.73 9.58
C TRP A 595 1.68 -25.28 9.87
N ILE A 596 1.06 -24.61 8.90
CA ILE A 596 0.63 -23.22 8.96
C ILE A 596 -0.83 -23.16 8.48
N PRO A 597 -1.83 -23.48 9.34
CA PRO A 597 -3.22 -23.67 8.88
C PRO A 597 -3.91 -22.40 8.36
N GLN A 598 -3.37 -21.22 8.68
CA GLN A 598 -3.88 -19.90 8.28
C GLN A 598 -2.97 -19.22 7.25
N LEU A 599 -2.25 -20.00 6.45
CA LEU A 599 -1.30 -19.51 5.47
C LEU A 599 -2.00 -18.82 4.29
N HIS A 600 -1.72 -17.53 4.13
CA HIS A 600 -2.02 -16.79 2.91
C HIS A 600 -0.91 -17.04 1.88
N ARG A 601 -1.26 -17.04 0.60
CA ARG A 601 -0.32 -17.31 -0.50
C ARG A 601 -0.49 -16.32 -1.62
N GLU A 602 0.64 -15.85 -2.15
CA GLU A 602 0.73 -15.09 -3.39
C GLU A 602 1.85 -15.67 -4.26
N ASN A 603 1.76 -15.50 -5.59
CA ASN A 603 2.75 -16.08 -6.50
C ASN A 603 3.05 -15.18 -7.71
N LEU A 604 4.27 -14.65 -7.73
CA LEU A 604 4.80 -13.76 -8.75
C LEU A 604 5.43 -14.62 -9.87
N GLN A 605 4.61 -15.07 -10.82
CA GLN A 605 5.00 -16.04 -11.86
C GLN A 605 6.27 -15.63 -12.61
N GLU A 606 6.35 -14.37 -13.04
CA GLU A 606 7.43 -13.89 -13.90
C GLU A 606 8.64 -13.33 -13.14
N CYS A 607 8.68 -13.47 -11.81
CA CYS A 607 9.73 -12.96 -10.92
C CYS A 607 10.77 -14.04 -10.59
N GLY A 608 12.05 -13.65 -10.48
CA GLY A 608 13.17 -14.48 -10.03
C GLY A 608 13.51 -14.30 -8.55
N HIS A 609 14.77 -14.59 -8.19
CA HIS A 609 15.20 -14.64 -6.79
C HIS A 609 15.12 -13.28 -6.07
N TRP A 610 15.52 -12.18 -6.72
CA TRP A 610 15.65 -10.87 -6.08
C TRP A 610 14.30 -10.13 -5.99
N THR A 611 13.30 -10.77 -5.40
CA THR A 611 11.88 -10.46 -5.59
C THR A 611 11.48 -9.04 -5.16
N GLN A 612 12.00 -8.54 -4.05
CA GLN A 612 11.85 -7.15 -3.59
C GLN A 612 12.42 -6.10 -4.56
N LEU A 613 13.32 -6.47 -5.46
CA LEU A 613 13.90 -5.60 -6.49
C LEU A 613 13.29 -5.81 -7.88
N GLU A 614 12.88 -7.04 -8.20
CA GLU A 614 12.42 -7.43 -9.54
C GLU A 614 10.91 -7.26 -9.76
N SER A 615 10.11 -7.37 -8.69
CA SER A 615 8.65 -7.09 -8.71
C SER A 615 8.25 -6.16 -7.55
N PRO A 616 8.84 -4.96 -7.44
CA PRO A 616 8.72 -4.13 -6.24
C PRO A 616 7.32 -3.54 -6.04
N ALA A 617 6.58 -3.28 -7.13
CA ALA A 617 5.20 -2.80 -7.07
C ALA A 617 4.27 -3.89 -6.51
N GLU A 618 4.36 -5.10 -7.06
CA GLU A 618 3.53 -6.24 -6.69
C GLU A 618 3.85 -6.73 -5.29
N VAL A 619 5.13 -6.78 -4.89
CA VAL A 619 5.54 -7.07 -3.50
C VAL A 619 4.95 -6.05 -2.53
N SER A 620 5.00 -4.75 -2.88
CA SER A 620 4.44 -3.70 -2.02
C SER A 620 2.91 -3.83 -1.91
N ARG A 621 2.21 -4.06 -3.02
CA ARG A 621 0.76 -4.30 -3.06
C ARG A 621 0.37 -5.52 -2.22
N ILE A 622 1.05 -6.65 -2.42
CA ILE A 622 0.81 -7.92 -1.71
C ILE A 622 0.97 -7.74 -0.20
N LEU A 623 2.05 -7.09 0.25
CA LEU A 623 2.27 -6.85 1.67
C LEU A 623 1.18 -5.96 2.26
N LEU A 624 0.82 -4.86 1.58
CA LEU A 624 -0.25 -3.95 2.04
C LEU A 624 -1.62 -4.62 2.11
N GLU A 625 -2.04 -5.30 1.04
CA GLU A 625 -3.32 -6.02 1.01
C GLU A 625 -3.41 -7.17 2.02
N TRP A 626 -2.28 -7.72 2.47
CA TRP A 626 -2.24 -8.71 3.54
C TRP A 626 -2.24 -8.07 4.94
N LEU A 627 -1.49 -6.98 5.13
CA LEU A 627 -1.47 -6.19 6.37
C LEU A 627 -2.86 -5.66 6.74
N GLU A 628 -3.63 -5.20 5.75
CA GLU A 628 -5.01 -4.74 5.93
C GLU A 628 -6.00 -5.84 6.33
N LYS A 629 -5.66 -7.11 6.06
CA LYS A 629 -6.48 -8.29 6.40
C LYS A 629 -6.08 -8.90 7.75
N LEU A 630 -5.09 -8.34 8.44
CA LEU A 630 -4.77 -8.73 9.81
C LEU A 630 -5.94 -8.35 10.75
N PRO A 631 -6.23 -9.15 11.79
CA PRO A 631 -7.25 -8.78 12.77
C PRO A 631 -6.93 -7.44 13.45
N PRO A 632 -7.91 -6.77 14.08
CA PRO A 632 -7.62 -5.69 15.02
C PRO A 632 -6.62 -6.12 16.09
N ASP A 633 -5.86 -5.19 16.64
CA ASP A 633 -4.93 -5.52 17.74
C ASP A 633 -5.70 -6.00 18.97
N PRO A 634 -5.24 -7.09 19.63
CA PRO A 634 -5.75 -7.41 20.96
C PRO A 634 -5.40 -6.24 21.90
N PRO A 635 -6.29 -5.84 22.82
CA PRO A 635 -6.04 -4.70 23.70
C PRO A 635 -4.77 -4.93 24.51
N PHE A 636 -3.80 -4.02 24.35
CA PHE A 636 -2.46 -4.15 24.93
C PHE A 636 -2.52 -4.43 26.44
N PRO A 637 -1.98 -5.57 26.93
CA PRO A 637 -1.64 -5.69 28.34
C PRO A 637 -0.52 -4.69 28.64
N GLY A 638 -0.83 -3.67 29.42
CA GLY A 638 0.02 -2.48 29.53
C GLY A 638 1.42 -2.73 30.07
N ASN A 639 2.39 -2.01 29.51
CA ASN A 639 3.79 -1.90 29.98
C ASN A 639 4.61 -3.21 30.02
N SER A 640 4.92 -3.79 28.85
CA SER A 640 6.27 -4.33 28.66
C SER A 640 7.24 -3.15 28.42
N LYS A 641 8.38 -3.14 29.11
CA LYS A 641 9.47 -2.18 28.84
C LYS A 641 10.44 -2.80 27.82
N LEU A 642 11.07 -1.92 27.04
CA LEU A 642 12.27 -2.21 26.23
C LEU A 642 13.44 -2.64 27.14
#